data_AF-A0A2R7M390-F1
#
_entry.id   AF-A0A2R7M390-F1
#
_cell.length_a   1.000
_cell.length_b   1.000
_cell.length_c   1.000
_cell.angle_alpha   90.00
_cell.angle_beta   90.00
_cell.angle_gamma   90.00
#
_symmetry.space_group_name_H-M   'P 1'
#
loop_
_entity.id
_entity.type
_entity.pdbx_description
1 polymer ?
#
loop_
_entity_poly.entity_id
_entity_poly.type
_entity_poly.pdbx_seq_one_letter_code
_entity_poly.pdbx_strand_id
1 'polypeptide(L)'
;EALARSLNEKGAVDLGFITAATGLEQNEVIERLNHHIYLNPTDQNWETSDLYLSGNVVEKLQQAKQAVQLYPENTQYYKGLQALEKVQPERIPFELLDFNLGERWIPNRYYESFAGKLFDQPTEINYFPSLDTFKVSTGHNTKIDREFSVTPKSGRTTYGYTILEHALENTAPFFTYEVEGAGGKPIRLPDNEAIQLAHQKIENIRNGFIEWLQELPINDKNELENLYNNTFNCYVLREYNGSHLSFPGLEKKALEIEDLYSSQKNAAWRIIQNRGALIDHEVGLGKTLTMIVAANEMKRLGIIHKPAILVLNANVNQIAATYKKAYPNARILAPGENDFTPAKRMRLFHEIKNNNWDCIILTHDQFGKIPQSPEIQKEILQNELDNIERDLDTARDLGGDISKKILKGLEIRKNNLDGRLKTLLKDIEDKKDSGINFKEMGIDHLFVDESHKFKNLTFTTRHDRVAGIGNMQGSQKALNMLFAVRTLQEKFDSDLCVTFLSGTPISNSLTEMYLLFKYLRPKEMERQHIENFDGWAAVFARKTTDFEFSVTNEIIAKERFRHFIKVPELALFYNEITDYKTAKHIDLDKPEIEEQLVNISPTPEQSEFITQLMQFAKTGNATLIGRAPLTSQEDKGRMLIATNYAKKMAAD
;
A
#
# COMPACT_ATOMS: atom_id res chain seq x y z
N GLU A 1 -6.76 -11.77 -36.97
CA GLU A 1 -7.96 -12.56 -36.58
C GLU A 1 -7.64 -13.83 -35.80
N ALA A 2 -6.82 -14.76 -36.31
CA ALA A 2 -6.50 -16.00 -35.58
C ALA A 2 -5.84 -15.77 -34.20
N LEU A 3 -4.96 -14.78 -34.08
CA LEU A 3 -4.41 -14.35 -32.79
C LEU A 3 -5.52 -13.89 -31.82
N ALA A 4 -6.46 -13.07 -32.28
CA ALA A 4 -7.60 -12.61 -31.47
C ALA A 4 -8.46 -13.79 -30.99
N ARG A 5 -8.66 -14.82 -31.83
CA ARG A 5 -9.32 -16.07 -31.42
C ARG A 5 -8.51 -16.87 -30.40
N SER A 6 -7.18 -16.92 -30.54
CA SER A 6 -6.30 -17.54 -29.53
C SER A 6 -6.44 -16.84 -28.19
N LEU A 7 -6.36 -15.51 -28.16
CA LEU A 7 -6.53 -14.72 -26.94
C LEU A 7 -7.92 -14.91 -26.34
N ASN A 8 -8.96 -14.95 -27.17
CA ASN A 8 -10.32 -15.20 -26.70
C ASN A 8 -10.51 -16.63 -26.18
N GLU A 9 -9.94 -17.68 -26.76
CA GLU A 9 -10.20 -19.07 -26.32
C GLU A 9 -9.20 -19.62 -25.31
N LYS A 10 -7.97 -19.09 -25.30
CA LYS A 10 -6.87 -19.57 -24.46
C LYS A 10 -6.38 -18.54 -23.45
N GLY A 11 -6.75 -17.26 -23.60
CA GLY A 11 -6.22 -16.17 -22.77
C GLY A 11 -4.76 -15.82 -23.05
N ALA A 12 -4.11 -16.50 -24.01
CA ALA A 12 -2.69 -16.36 -24.31
C ALA A 12 -2.41 -16.63 -25.80
N VAL A 13 -1.17 -16.38 -26.23
CA VAL A 13 -0.69 -16.71 -27.57
C VAL A 13 -0.40 -18.22 -27.63
N ASP A 14 -1.27 -18.98 -28.29
CA ASP A 14 -1.12 -20.41 -28.50
C ASP A 14 -0.84 -20.66 -29.99
N LEU A 15 0.43 -20.91 -30.33
CA LEU A 15 0.84 -21.15 -31.72
C LEU A 15 0.21 -22.43 -32.29
N GLY A 16 -0.04 -23.45 -31.45
CA GLY A 16 -0.72 -24.68 -31.89
C GLY A 16 -2.17 -24.41 -32.30
N PHE A 17 -2.86 -23.57 -31.54
CA PHE A 17 -4.20 -23.11 -31.89
C PHE A 17 -4.18 -22.25 -33.18
N ILE A 18 -3.23 -21.33 -33.31
CA ILE A 18 -3.17 -20.41 -34.46
C ILE A 18 -2.82 -21.17 -35.75
N THR A 19 -1.88 -22.11 -35.70
CA THR A 19 -1.53 -22.99 -36.84
C THR A 19 -2.73 -23.83 -37.27
N ALA A 20 -3.43 -24.46 -36.32
CA ALA A 20 -4.65 -25.22 -36.61
C ALA A 20 -5.78 -24.35 -37.20
N ALA A 21 -5.95 -23.13 -36.72
CA ALA A 21 -6.98 -22.21 -37.20
C ALA A 21 -6.68 -21.60 -38.58
N THR A 22 -5.39 -21.50 -38.95
CA THR A 22 -4.96 -20.87 -40.21
C THR A 22 -4.55 -21.88 -41.29
N GLY A 23 -4.23 -23.12 -40.91
CA GLY A 23 -3.67 -24.14 -41.79
C GLY A 23 -2.21 -23.88 -42.20
N LEU A 24 -1.52 -22.95 -41.54
CA LEU A 24 -0.13 -22.59 -41.83
C LEU A 24 0.84 -23.33 -40.90
N GLU A 25 2.06 -23.53 -41.38
CA GLU A 25 3.16 -24.04 -40.56
C GLU A 25 3.59 -23.03 -39.49
N GLN A 26 4.10 -23.51 -38.36
CA GLN A 26 4.41 -22.66 -37.20
C GLN A 26 5.39 -21.52 -37.52
N ASN A 27 6.42 -21.79 -38.32
CA ASN A 27 7.39 -20.76 -38.72
C ASN A 27 6.73 -19.67 -39.57
N GLU A 28 5.81 -20.03 -40.47
CA GLU A 28 5.08 -19.07 -41.29
C GLU A 28 4.11 -18.23 -40.43
N VAL A 29 3.48 -18.85 -39.43
CA VAL A 29 2.65 -18.13 -38.44
C VAL A 29 3.49 -17.08 -37.69
N ILE A 30 4.67 -17.45 -37.20
CA ILE A 30 5.58 -16.52 -36.50
C ILE A 30 6.00 -15.38 -37.42
N GLU A 31 6.36 -15.67 -38.67
CA GLU A 31 6.72 -14.64 -39.65
C GLU A 31 5.58 -13.69 -39.99
N ARG A 32 4.34 -14.18 -40.10
CA ARG A 32 3.17 -13.33 -40.37
C ARG A 32 2.74 -12.51 -39.16
N LEU A 33 2.84 -13.07 -37.95
CA LEU A 33 2.53 -12.33 -36.72
C LEU A 33 3.59 -11.28 -36.41
N ASN A 34 4.86 -11.55 -36.74
CA ASN A 34 5.98 -10.62 -36.66
C ASN A 34 5.95 -9.74 -35.38
N HIS A 35 5.68 -8.44 -35.52
CA HIS A 35 5.70 -7.47 -34.42
C HIS A 35 4.52 -7.57 -33.45
N HIS A 36 3.54 -8.44 -33.70
CA HIS A 36 2.41 -8.67 -32.80
C HIS A 36 2.73 -9.61 -31.64
N ILE A 37 3.79 -10.42 -31.75
CA ILE A 37 4.21 -11.36 -30.72
C ILE A 37 5.73 -11.36 -30.55
N TYR A 38 6.19 -11.65 -29.34
CA TYR A 38 7.61 -11.85 -29.04
C TYR A 38 7.79 -13.10 -28.18
N LEU A 39 8.95 -13.75 -28.32
CA LEU A 39 9.32 -14.90 -27.50
C LEU A 39 10.01 -14.39 -26.22
N ASN A 40 9.42 -14.65 -25.06
CA ASN A 40 10.02 -14.33 -23.78
C ASN A 40 11.18 -15.32 -23.50
N PRO A 41 12.41 -14.84 -23.28
CA PRO A 41 13.56 -15.71 -23.06
C PRO A 41 13.55 -16.44 -21.71
N THR A 42 12.81 -15.92 -20.73
CA THR A 42 12.83 -16.43 -19.34
C THR A 42 11.98 -17.68 -19.18
N ASP A 43 10.78 -17.72 -19.78
CA ASP A 43 9.83 -18.83 -19.69
C ASP A 43 9.59 -19.56 -21.03
N GLN A 44 10.19 -19.07 -22.12
CA GLN A 44 10.06 -19.58 -23.49
C GLN A 44 8.63 -19.54 -24.05
N ASN A 45 7.78 -18.67 -23.51
CA ASN A 45 6.43 -18.46 -24.01
C ASN A 45 6.34 -17.32 -25.02
N TRP A 46 5.39 -17.44 -25.95
CA TRP A 46 5.04 -16.35 -26.85
C TRP A 46 4.09 -15.38 -26.15
N GLU A 47 4.45 -14.11 -26.15
CA GLU A 47 3.68 -13.03 -25.55
C GLU A 47 3.19 -12.09 -26.65
N THR A 48 2.06 -11.42 -26.41
CA THR A 48 1.64 -10.32 -27.28
C THR A 48 2.59 -9.14 -27.14
N SER A 49 2.69 -8.30 -28.16
CA SER A 49 3.54 -7.12 -28.16
C SER A 49 3.28 -6.18 -26.98
N ASP A 50 2.01 -5.98 -26.62
CA ASP A 50 1.61 -5.15 -25.48
C ASP A 50 2.06 -5.72 -24.13
N LEU A 51 2.14 -7.04 -23.99
CA LEU A 51 2.63 -7.68 -22.76
C LEU A 51 4.16 -7.67 -22.70
N TYR A 52 4.83 -8.07 -23.79
CA TYR A 52 6.29 -8.17 -23.82
C TYR A 52 6.95 -6.80 -23.61
N LEU A 53 6.40 -5.75 -24.23
CA LEU A 53 6.95 -4.39 -24.22
C LEU A 53 6.41 -3.50 -23.08
N SER A 54 5.79 -4.09 -22.05
CA SER A 54 5.31 -3.39 -20.86
C SER A 54 5.81 -4.04 -19.56
N GLY A 55 5.49 -3.44 -18.42
CA GLY A 55 6.03 -3.84 -17.11
C GLY A 55 7.45 -3.31 -16.91
N ASN A 56 8.28 -4.03 -16.16
CA ASN A 56 9.68 -3.66 -15.94
C ASN A 56 10.54 -3.93 -17.19
N VAL A 57 10.49 -3.00 -18.15
CA VAL A 57 11.16 -3.15 -19.45
C VAL A 57 12.69 -3.02 -19.35
N VAL A 58 13.20 -2.41 -18.29
CA VAL A 58 14.65 -2.32 -18.04
C VAL A 58 15.20 -3.69 -17.65
N GLU A 59 14.53 -4.39 -16.74
CA GLU A 59 14.89 -5.76 -16.37
C GLU A 59 14.69 -6.73 -17.53
N LYS A 60 13.56 -6.65 -18.24
CA LYS A 60 13.32 -7.46 -19.44
C LYS A 60 14.41 -7.25 -20.50
N LEU A 61 14.89 -6.01 -20.68
CA LEU A 61 15.99 -5.72 -21.61
C LEU A 61 17.29 -6.40 -21.16
N GLN A 62 17.62 -6.40 -19.87
CA GLN A 62 18.79 -7.09 -19.35
C GLN A 62 18.70 -8.61 -19.57
N GLN A 63 17.53 -9.21 -19.30
CA GLN A 63 17.26 -10.62 -19.54
C GLN A 63 17.38 -10.97 -21.03
N ALA A 64 16.83 -10.14 -21.92
CA ALA A 64 16.94 -10.31 -23.37
C ALA A 64 18.40 -10.22 -23.86
N LYS A 65 19.20 -9.28 -23.33
CA LYS A 65 20.63 -9.18 -23.65
C LYS A 65 21.40 -10.44 -23.24
N GLN A 66 21.15 -10.94 -22.04
CA GLN A 66 21.76 -12.19 -21.56
C GLN A 66 21.36 -13.38 -22.44
N ALA A 67 20.08 -13.49 -22.81
CA ALA A 67 19.58 -14.56 -23.65
C ALA A 67 20.20 -14.56 -25.05
N VAL A 68 20.37 -13.39 -25.68
CA VAL A 68 21.04 -13.25 -26.98
C VAL A 68 22.53 -13.63 -26.88
N GLN A 69 23.20 -13.31 -25.77
CA GLN A 69 24.59 -13.72 -25.54
C GLN A 69 24.73 -15.24 -25.41
N LEU A 70 23.79 -15.89 -24.71
CA LEU A 70 23.80 -17.34 -24.51
C LEU A 70 23.35 -18.13 -25.75
N TYR A 71 22.41 -17.58 -26.52
CA TYR A 71 21.79 -18.22 -27.69
C TYR A 71 21.81 -17.30 -28.92
N PRO A 72 23.00 -16.99 -29.48
CA PRO A 72 23.14 -16.02 -30.56
C PRO A 72 22.44 -16.43 -31.87
N GLU A 73 22.22 -17.74 -32.08
CA GLU A 73 21.53 -18.27 -33.26
C GLU A 73 20.00 -18.10 -33.19
N ASN A 74 19.44 -17.76 -32.02
CA ASN A 74 18.00 -17.58 -31.88
C ASN A 74 17.56 -16.18 -32.35
N THR A 75 17.12 -16.09 -33.60
CA THR A 75 16.67 -14.83 -34.22
C THR A 75 15.49 -14.18 -33.49
N GLN A 76 14.67 -14.93 -32.76
CA GLN A 76 13.51 -14.37 -32.04
C GLN A 76 13.93 -13.59 -30.80
N TYR A 77 14.97 -14.04 -30.08
CA TYR A 77 15.54 -13.27 -28.98
C TYR A 77 16.14 -11.96 -29.45
N TYR A 78 16.79 -11.95 -30.60
CA TYR A 78 17.32 -10.73 -31.19
C TYR A 78 16.21 -9.73 -31.56
N LYS A 79 15.09 -10.21 -32.15
CA LYS A 79 13.92 -9.37 -32.43
C LYS A 79 13.31 -8.77 -31.16
N GLY A 80 13.16 -9.59 -30.10
CA GLY A 80 12.66 -9.13 -28.80
C GLY A 80 13.56 -8.06 -28.18
N LEU A 81 14.89 -8.29 -28.20
CA LEU A 81 15.89 -7.33 -27.76
C LEU A 81 15.74 -5.97 -28.48
N GLN A 82 15.70 -5.97 -29.81
CA GLN A 82 15.55 -4.74 -30.60
C GLN A 82 14.24 -3.99 -30.32
N ALA A 83 13.17 -4.71 -29.98
CA ALA A 83 11.90 -4.09 -29.63
C ALA A 83 11.97 -3.47 -28.23
N LEU A 84 12.57 -4.16 -27.25
CA LEU A 84 12.76 -3.65 -25.89
C LEU A 84 13.66 -2.42 -25.85
N GLU A 85 14.69 -2.35 -26.68
CA GLU A 85 15.58 -1.17 -26.79
C GLU A 85 14.82 0.11 -27.18
N LYS A 86 13.70 -0.01 -27.89
CA LYS A 86 12.90 1.13 -28.36
C LYS A 86 11.88 1.64 -27.35
N VAL A 87 11.55 0.85 -26.33
CA VAL A 87 10.51 1.15 -25.34
C VAL A 87 11.09 1.45 -23.95
N GLN A 88 12.38 1.76 -23.85
CA GLN A 88 12.97 2.13 -22.57
C GLN A 88 12.43 3.50 -22.12
N PRO A 89 12.08 3.65 -20.82
CA PRO A 89 11.74 4.95 -20.26
C PRO A 89 12.88 5.95 -20.47
N GLU A 90 12.52 7.21 -20.67
CA GLU A 90 13.51 8.29 -20.67
C GLU A 90 14.20 8.32 -19.32
N ARG A 91 15.53 8.16 -19.31
CA ARG A 91 16.29 8.15 -18.07
C ARG A 91 16.22 9.53 -17.42
N ILE A 92 15.95 9.54 -16.12
CA ILE A 92 15.96 10.76 -15.33
C ILE A 92 17.41 11.03 -14.93
N PRO A 93 18.02 12.14 -15.41
CA PRO A 93 19.38 12.49 -15.05
C PRO A 93 19.47 12.87 -13.58
N PHE A 94 20.66 12.72 -12.99
CA PHE A 94 20.91 13.03 -11.58
C PHE A 94 20.36 14.39 -11.12
N GLU A 95 20.49 15.44 -11.95
CA GLU A 95 20.06 16.80 -11.63
C GLU A 95 18.54 16.96 -11.48
N LEU A 96 17.75 16.03 -12.02
CA LEU A 96 16.29 16.02 -11.92
C LEU A 96 15.78 15.09 -10.81
N LEU A 97 16.65 14.33 -10.15
CA LEU A 97 16.27 13.43 -9.06
C LEU A 97 16.04 14.21 -7.75
N ASP A 98 14.87 14.02 -7.16
CA ASP A 98 14.50 14.58 -5.86
C ASP A 98 14.86 13.60 -4.73
N PHE A 99 16.04 13.77 -4.14
CA PHE A 99 16.54 12.92 -3.06
C PHE A 99 16.03 13.36 -1.68
N ASN A 100 15.80 12.40 -0.79
CA ASN A 100 15.72 12.65 0.65
C ASN A 100 16.83 11.91 1.40
N LEU A 101 17.30 12.51 2.49
CA LEU A 101 18.14 11.80 3.45
C LEU A 101 17.34 10.65 4.09
N GLY A 102 17.91 9.45 4.03
CA GLY A 102 17.37 8.24 4.66
C GLY A 102 16.54 7.34 3.74
N GLU A 103 16.48 7.57 2.43
CA GLU A 103 15.87 6.63 1.49
C GLU A 103 16.60 5.26 1.49
N ARG A 104 15.85 4.16 1.61
CA ARG A 104 16.41 2.82 1.89
C ARG A 104 17.13 2.19 0.69
N TRP A 105 16.85 2.68 -0.52
CA TRP A 105 17.52 2.23 -1.74
C TRP A 105 18.92 2.86 -1.93
N ILE A 106 19.25 3.93 -1.21
CA ILE A 106 20.56 4.56 -1.29
C ILE A 106 21.55 3.74 -0.44
N PRO A 107 22.68 3.29 -1.00
CA PRO A 107 23.68 2.54 -0.25
C PRO A 107 24.20 3.30 0.99
N ASN A 108 24.31 2.62 2.14
CA ASN A 108 24.73 3.23 3.41
C ASN A 108 26.06 4.00 3.32
N ARG A 109 27.00 3.56 2.48
CA ARG A 109 28.29 4.24 2.25
C ARG A 109 28.15 5.71 1.88
N TYR A 110 27.06 6.12 1.21
CA TYR A 110 26.80 7.52 0.90
C TYR A 110 26.41 8.29 2.15
N TYR A 111 25.59 7.70 3.02
CA TYR A 111 25.27 8.30 4.31
C TYR A 111 26.50 8.38 5.21
N GLU A 112 27.36 7.36 5.21
CA GLU A 112 28.62 7.35 5.97
C GLU A 112 29.59 8.43 5.48
N SER A 113 29.76 8.55 4.17
CA SER A 113 30.60 9.59 3.58
C SER A 113 30.06 11.00 3.87
N PHE A 114 28.74 11.19 3.80
CA PHE A 114 28.10 12.45 4.17
C PHE A 114 28.31 12.76 5.65
N ALA A 115 28.01 11.81 6.53
CA ALA A 115 28.15 11.97 7.98
C ALA A 115 29.61 12.24 8.37
N GLY A 116 30.55 11.57 7.69
CA GLY A 116 31.98 11.79 7.86
C GLY A 116 32.41 13.22 7.58
N LYS A 117 31.87 13.83 6.52
CA LYS A 117 32.08 15.25 6.20
C LYS A 117 31.32 16.18 7.15
N LEU A 118 30.08 15.84 7.51
CA LEU A 118 29.26 16.63 8.41
C LEU A 118 29.96 16.80 9.76
N PHE A 119 30.45 15.70 10.34
CA PHE A 119 31.09 15.69 11.66
C PHE A 119 32.61 15.86 11.64
N ASP A 120 33.27 15.94 10.48
CA ASP A 120 34.75 15.91 10.34
C ASP A 120 35.38 14.69 11.05
N GLN A 121 34.71 13.53 10.99
CA GLN A 121 35.15 12.33 11.69
C GLN A 121 34.57 11.06 11.05
N PRO A 122 35.34 9.96 10.92
CA PRO A 122 34.79 8.68 10.44
C PRO A 122 33.53 8.29 11.23
N THR A 123 32.45 8.07 10.48
CA THR A 123 31.13 7.76 11.03
C THR A 123 30.57 6.57 10.29
N GLU A 124 30.12 5.56 11.03
CA GLU A 124 29.54 4.33 10.51
C GLU A 124 28.01 4.38 10.67
N ILE A 125 27.29 3.87 9.68
CA ILE A 125 25.83 3.88 9.65
C ILE A 125 25.29 2.49 9.40
N ASN A 126 24.62 1.97 10.42
CA ASN A 126 23.99 0.66 10.41
C ASN A 126 22.47 0.80 10.31
N TYR A 127 21.88 0.17 9.30
CA TYR A 127 20.43 0.12 9.12
C TYR A 127 19.90 -1.25 9.56
N PHE A 128 18.84 -1.25 10.35
CA PHE A 128 18.16 -2.44 10.86
C PHE A 128 16.78 -2.57 10.20
N PRO A 129 16.62 -3.36 9.10
CA PRO A 129 15.38 -3.44 8.34
C PRO A 129 14.15 -3.86 9.16
N SER A 130 14.27 -4.84 10.07
CA SER A 130 13.09 -5.35 10.83
C SER A 130 12.50 -4.30 11.77
N LEU A 131 13.34 -3.37 12.23
CA LEU A 131 12.90 -2.21 12.98
C LEU A 131 12.63 -1.03 12.06
N ASP A 132 13.31 -0.92 10.94
CA ASP A 132 13.48 0.29 10.11
C ASP A 132 14.22 1.42 10.84
N THR A 133 15.28 1.08 11.61
CA THR A 133 16.05 2.04 12.42
C THR A 133 17.44 2.26 11.84
N PHE A 134 17.92 3.51 11.89
CA PHE A 134 19.34 3.81 11.66
C PHE A 134 20.08 3.97 12.99
N LYS A 135 21.27 3.38 13.07
CA LYS A 135 22.22 3.60 14.16
C LYS A 135 23.48 4.25 13.63
N VAL A 136 23.89 5.30 14.31
CA VAL A 136 25.09 6.07 13.97
C VAL A 136 26.15 5.82 15.02
N SER A 137 27.29 5.26 14.61
CA SER A 137 28.46 5.03 15.44
C SER A 137 29.58 5.99 15.03
N THR A 138 30.02 6.83 15.96
CA THR A 138 31.12 7.78 15.75
C THR A 138 31.74 8.13 17.11
N GLY A 139 32.98 8.60 17.11
CA GLY A 139 33.60 9.14 18.32
C GLY A 139 33.13 10.56 18.64
N HIS A 140 33.71 11.15 19.70
CA HIS A 140 33.34 12.47 20.20
C HIS A 140 34.24 13.57 19.64
N ASN A 141 33.63 14.70 19.28
CA ASN A 141 34.33 15.93 18.92
C ASN A 141 33.43 17.16 19.13
N THR A 142 33.95 18.36 18.82
CA THR A 142 33.21 19.61 19.05
C THR A 142 31.91 19.70 18.23
N LYS A 143 31.89 19.17 17.00
CA LYS A 143 30.68 19.17 16.17
C LYS A 143 29.59 18.29 16.78
N ILE A 144 29.94 17.08 17.21
CA ILE A 144 29.00 16.12 17.78
C ILE A 144 28.54 16.55 19.18
N ASP A 145 29.47 17.04 20.00
CA ASP A 145 29.22 17.35 21.42
C ASP A 145 28.58 18.71 21.65
N ARG A 146 28.68 19.63 20.68
CA ARG A 146 28.17 21.00 20.81
C ARG A 146 27.34 21.43 19.61
N GLU A 147 27.92 21.45 18.40
CA GLU A 147 27.28 22.04 17.22
C GLU A 147 25.99 21.33 16.82
N PHE A 148 25.98 20.00 16.76
CA PHE A 148 24.82 19.19 16.42
C PHE A 148 24.15 18.57 17.65
N SER A 149 24.40 19.12 18.85
CA SER A 149 23.78 18.64 20.09
C SER A 149 22.65 19.55 20.58
N VAL A 150 21.74 19.01 21.37
CA VAL A 150 20.69 19.76 22.06
C VAL A 150 20.64 19.35 23.53
N THR A 151 20.76 20.32 24.42
CA THR A 151 20.59 20.11 25.87
C THR A 151 19.26 20.70 26.31
N PRO A 152 18.22 19.88 26.55
CA PRO A 152 16.94 20.35 27.06
C PRO A 152 17.04 20.78 28.52
N LYS A 153 16.03 21.48 29.03
CA LYS A 153 15.90 21.92 30.44
C LYS A 153 15.95 20.76 31.45
N SER A 154 15.64 19.53 31.01
CA SER A 154 15.81 18.31 31.82
C SER A 154 17.27 17.88 32.03
N GLY A 155 18.23 18.53 31.36
CA GLY A 155 19.67 18.34 31.54
C GLY A 155 20.28 17.15 30.81
N ARG A 156 19.50 16.37 30.05
CA ARG A 156 20.01 15.21 29.30
C ARG A 156 20.29 15.57 27.84
N THR A 157 21.55 15.86 27.54
CA THR A 157 22.01 16.21 26.19
C THR A 157 21.74 15.09 25.20
N THR A 158 21.18 15.45 24.04
CA THR A 158 21.10 14.63 22.84
C THR A 158 22.21 15.06 21.90
N TYR A 159 23.14 14.15 21.60
CA TYR A 159 24.35 14.44 20.83
C TYR A 159 24.14 14.32 19.31
N GLY A 160 25.11 14.81 18.54
CA GLY A 160 25.07 14.85 17.08
C GLY A 160 24.72 13.53 16.40
N TYR A 161 25.24 12.40 16.88
CA TYR A 161 24.92 11.09 16.32
C TYR A 161 23.42 10.77 16.44
N THR A 162 22.77 11.04 17.58
CA THR A 162 21.32 10.83 17.74
C THR A 162 20.50 11.84 16.93
N ILE A 163 21.00 13.07 16.77
CA ILE A 163 20.35 14.05 15.88
C ILE A 163 20.42 13.60 14.42
N LEU A 164 21.53 13.00 13.97
CA LEU A 164 21.64 12.40 12.64
C LEU A 164 20.73 11.17 12.47
N GLU A 165 20.59 10.31 13.48
CA GLU A 165 19.61 9.21 13.47
C GLU A 165 18.19 9.75 13.23
N HIS A 166 17.80 10.81 13.95
CA HIS A 166 16.52 11.47 13.73
C HIS A 166 16.40 12.07 12.31
N ALA A 167 17.49 12.63 11.77
CA ALA A 167 17.50 13.18 10.41
C ALA A 167 17.35 12.11 9.32
N LEU A 168 18.01 10.95 9.47
CA LEU A 168 17.87 9.78 8.59
C LEU A 168 16.45 9.21 8.65
N GLU A 169 15.87 9.15 9.85
CA GLU A 169 14.51 8.61 10.05
C GLU A 169 13.40 9.65 9.76
N ASN A 170 13.77 10.89 9.41
CA ASN A 170 12.85 12.01 9.25
C ASN A 170 11.92 12.16 10.48
N THR A 171 12.47 12.03 11.69
CA THR A 171 11.76 12.21 12.96
C THR A 171 12.37 13.37 13.74
N ALA A 172 11.75 13.76 14.85
CA ALA A 172 12.31 14.75 15.76
C ALA A 172 12.20 14.31 17.22
N PRO A 173 13.21 14.58 18.06
CA PRO A 173 13.14 14.26 19.48
C PRO A 173 12.13 15.16 20.19
N PHE A 174 11.42 14.61 21.16
CA PHE A 174 10.50 15.37 21.99
C PHE A 174 11.03 15.53 23.41
N PHE A 175 11.22 16.77 23.81
CA PHE A 175 11.77 17.12 25.11
C PHE A 175 10.67 17.59 26.08
N THR A 176 10.78 17.16 27.32
CA THR A 176 9.92 17.62 28.41
C THR A 176 10.76 17.95 29.64
N TYR A 177 10.24 18.82 30.49
CA TYR A 177 10.81 19.14 31.80
C TYR A 177 9.72 19.15 32.86
N GLU A 178 10.11 18.91 34.11
CA GLU A 178 9.19 18.87 35.25
C GLU A 178 9.09 20.24 35.92
N VAL A 179 7.87 20.64 36.25
CA VAL A 179 7.55 21.83 37.06
C VAL A 179 6.65 21.44 38.22
N GLU A 180 6.68 22.22 39.30
CA GLU A 180 5.76 22.04 40.43
C GLU A 180 4.33 22.43 40.03
N GLY A 181 3.41 21.46 40.10
CA GLY A 181 1.98 21.68 39.87
C GLY A 181 1.20 22.01 41.15
N ALA A 182 -0.07 22.37 40.97
CA ALA A 182 -0.98 22.62 42.08
C ALA A 182 -1.05 21.41 43.04
N GLY A 183 -0.75 21.65 44.32
CA GLY A 183 -0.72 20.60 45.35
C GLY A 183 0.57 19.78 45.42
N GLY A 184 1.68 20.27 44.84
CA GLY A 184 3.01 19.64 44.96
C GLY A 184 3.22 18.42 44.07
N LYS A 185 2.34 18.18 43.09
CA LYS A 185 2.51 17.10 42.10
C LYS A 185 3.34 17.60 40.91
N PRO A 186 4.37 16.87 40.46
CA PRO A 186 5.14 17.27 39.29
C PRO A 186 4.27 17.18 38.03
N ILE A 187 4.28 18.25 37.24
CA ILE A 187 3.67 18.31 35.90
C ILE A 187 4.79 18.33 34.87
N ARG A 188 4.67 17.54 33.81
CA ARG A 188 5.59 17.60 32.67
C ARG A 188 5.09 18.55 31.61
N LEU A 189 5.91 19.54 31.28
CA LEU A 189 5.65 20.49 30.20
C LEU A 189 6.62 20.24 29.03
N PRO A 190 6.18 20.47 27.78
CA PRO A 190 7.06 20.43 26.62
C PRO A 190 8.14 21.51 26.67
N ASP A 191 9.38 21.15 26.31
CA ASP A 191 10.47 22.11 26.15
C ASP A 191 10.53 22.62 24.71
N ASN A 192 9.67 23.59 24.38
CA ASN A 192 9.49 24.07 23.01
C ASN A 192 10.78 24.64 22.40
N GLU A 193 11.66 25.27 23.20
CA GLU A 193 12.94 25.81 22.73
C GLU A 193 13.88 24.69 22.28
N ALA A 194 14.05 23.65 23.11
CA ALA A 194 14.88 22.51 22.77
C ALA A 194 14.32 21.72 21.57
N ILE A 195 13.00 21.56 21.50
CA ILE A 195 12.32 20.90 20.38
C ILE A 195 12.58 21.67 19.08
N GLN A 196 12.36 22.99 19.06
CA GLN A 196 12.61 23.84 17.90
C GLN A 196 14.08 23.80 17.47
N LEU A 197 15.00 23.86 18.42
CA LEU A 197 16.43 23.78 18.14
C LEU A 197 16.84 22.43 17.52
N ALA A 198 16.26 21.31 17.99
CA ALA A 198 16.49 20.01 17.39
C ALA A 198 15.95 19.92 15.97
N HIS A 199 14.72 20.41 15.73
CA HIS A 199 14.15 20.50 14.38
C HIS A 199 15.05 21.30 13.44
N GLN A 200 15.53 22.48 13.87
CA GLN A 200 16.43 23.29 13.06
C GLN A 200 17.72 22.54 12.69
N LYS A 201 18.33 21.83 13.64
CA LYS A 201 19.55 21.04 13.37
C LYS A 201 19.27 19.89 12.41
N ILE A 202 18.14 19.20 12.57
CA ILE A 202 17.72 18.11 11.68
C ILE A 202 17.54 18.62 10.25
N GLU A 203 16.82 19.74 10.07
CA GLU A 203 16.64 20.34 8.75
C GLU A 203 17.97 20.82 8.14
N ASN A 204 18.87 21.38 8.94
CA ASN A 204 20.21 21.75 8.46
C ASN A 204 20.99 20.52 7.95
N ILE A 205 20.93 19.39 8.67
CA ILE A 205 21.56 18.13 8.24
C ILE A 205 20.92 17.64 6.93
N ARG A 206 19.59 17.62 6.86
CA ARG A 206 18.86 17.13 5.68
C ARG A 206 19.15 17.99 4.45
N ASN A 207 19.16 19.31 4.58
CA ASN A 207 19.52 20.22 3.49
C ASN A 207 21.00 20.08 3.10
N GLY A 208 21.89 19.97 4.10
CA GLY A 208 23.31 19.74 3.85
C GLY A 208 23.60 18.44 3.09
N PHE A 209 22.79 17.40 3.27
CA PHE A 209 22.89 16.18 2.46
C PHE A 209 22.59 16.44 0.98
N ILE A 210 21.55 17.23 0.68
CA ILE A 210 21.20 17.58 -0.71
C ILE A 210 22.29 18.42 -1.36
N GLU A 211 22.87 19.37 -0.62
CA GLU A 211 24.00 20.17 -1.09
C GLU A 211 25.25 19.29 -1.34
N TRP A 212 25.56 18.40 -0.41
CA TRP A 212 26.69 17.47 -0.53
C TRP A 212 26.55 16.52 -1.72
N LEU A 213 25.35 16.03 -2.01
CA LEU A 213 25.08 15.21 -3.20
C LEU A 213 25.51 15.90 -4.50
N GLN A 214 25.42 17.24 -4.57
CA GLN A 214 25.85 18.01 -5.74
C GLN A 214 27.37 18.05 -5.90
N GLU A 215 28.13 17.84 -4.84
CA GLU A 215 29.59 17.83 -4.83
C GLU A 215 30.18 16.44 -5.14
N LEU A 216 29.33 15.42 -5.26
CA LEU A 216 29.78 14.05 -5.55
C LEU A 216 30.53 13.95 -6.89
N PRO A 217 31.54 13.07 -6.97
CA PRO A 217 32.16 12.71 -8.24
C PRO A 217 31.12 12.21 -9.26
N ILE A 218 31.41 12.43 -10.55
CA ILE A 218 30.49 12.03 -11.63
C ILE A 218 30.15 10.53 -11.62
N ASN A 219 31.10 9.68 -11.21
CA ASN A 219 30.88 8.24 -11.12
C ASN A 219 29.82 7.87 -10.07
N ASP A 220 29.86 8.52 -8.91
CA ASP A 220 28.88 8.32 -7.84
C ASP A 220 27.50 8.84 -8.24
N LYS A 221 27.45 10.01 -8.90
CA LYS A 221 26.20 10.54 -9.46
C LYS A 221 25.58 9.58 -10.47
N ASN A 222 26.40 9.05 -11.39
CA ASN A 222 25.96 8.06 -12.37
C ASN A 222 25.49 6.76 -11.71
N GLU A 223 26.13 6.32 -10.62
CA GLU A 223 25.68 5.14 -9.89
C GLU A 223 24.31 5.36 -9.24
N LEU A 224 24.11 6.47 -8.52
CA LEU A 224 22.82 6.81 -7.92
C LEU A 224 21.73 6.98 -8.98
N GLU A 225 22.05 7.60 -10.12
CA GLU A 225 21.15 7.72 -11.26
C GLU A 225 20.74 6.35 -11.81
N ASN A 226 21.70 5.45 -12.00
CA ASN A 226 21.44 4.08 -12.46
C ASN A 226 20.57 3.32 -11.46
N LEU A 227 20.88 3.38 -10.16
CA LEU A 227 20.11 2.73 -9.11
C LEU A 227 18.67 3.24 -9.09
N TYR A 228 18.47 4.56 -9.15
CA TYR A 228 17.12 5.12 -9.16
C TYR A 228 16.33 4.71 -10.41
N ASN A 229 16.92 4.82 -11.60
CA ASN A 229 16.21 4.48 -12.83
C ASN A 229 15.90 2.99 -12.96
N ASN A 230 16.81 2.11 -12.50
CA ASN A 230 16.56 0.66 -12.49
C ASN A 230 15.53 0.24 -11.42
N THR A 231 15.39 1.03 -10.36
CA THR A 231 14.47 0.73 -9.25
C THR A 231 13.08 1.33 -9.45
N PHE A 232 12.97 2.60 -9.87
CA PHE A 232 11.69 3.32 -9.92
C PHE A 232 11.26 3.68 -11.35
N ASN A 233 12.17 4.19 -12.18
CA ASN A 233 11.88 4.62 -13.57
C ASN A 233 12.16 3.51 -14.60
N CYS A 234 11.55 2.34 -14.37
CA CYS A 234 11.79 1.14 -15.18
C CYS A 234 10.53 0.58 -15.84
N TYR A 235 9.39 1.25 -15.70
CA TYR A 235 8.08 0.73 -16.11
C TYR A 235 7.53 1.38 -17.37
N VAL A 236 6.90 0.55 -18.22
CA VAL A 236 6.00 0.98 -19.29
C VAL A 236 4.62 0.40 -19.04
N LEU A 237 3.58 1.24 -19.11
CA LEU A 237 2.20 0.81 -18.88
C LEU A 237 1.71 -0.06 -20.03
N ARG A 238 1.03 -1.15 -19.69
CA ARG A 238 0.34 -2.00 -20.66
C ARG A 238 -0.99 -1.38 -21.08
N GLU A 239 -1.24 -1.30 -22.37
CA GLU A 239 -2.55 -0.96 -22.91
C GLU A 239 -3.41 -2.23 -23.07
N TYR A 240 -4.52 -2.30 -22.33
CA TYR A 240 -5.43 -3.43 -22.38
C TYR A 240 -6.56 -3.16 -23.38
N ASN A 241 -6.60 -3.95 -24.47
CA ASN A 241 -7.67 -3.91 -25.45
C ASN A 241 -8.46 -5.23 -25.46
N GLY A 242 -9.65 -5.20 -24.85
CA GLY A 242 -10.54 -6.35 -24.74
C GLY A 242 -11.55 -6.49 -25.88
N SER A 243 -11.40 -5.75 -26.99
CA SER A 243 -12.36 -5.79 -28.12
C SER A 243 -12.53 -7.17 -28.76
N HIS A 244 -11.52 -8.02 -28.64
CA HIS A 244 -11.53 -9.40 -29.13
C HIS A 244 -12.35 -10.37 -28.27
N LEU A 245 -12.73 -9.98 -27.04
CA LEU A 245 -13.49 -10.81 -26.12
C LEU A 245 -14.94 -10.93 -26.56
N SER A 246 -15.42 -12.16 -26.73
CA SER A 246 -16.78 -12.46 -27.17
C SER A 246 -17.78 -12.72 -26.04
N PHE A 247 -17.30 -12.94 -24.81
CA PHE A 247 -18.10 -13.28 -23.62
C PHE A 247 -19.17 -14.36 -23.87
N PRO A 248 -18.77 -15.59 -24.22
CA PRO A 248 -19.72 -16.67 -24.51
C PRO A 248 -20.71 -16.91 -23.36
N GLY A 249 -21.99 -17.00 -23.68
CA GLY A 249 -23.07 -17.21 -22.71
C GLY A 249 -23.61 -15.94 -22.03
N LEU A 250 -23.09 -14.76 -22.37
CA LEU A 250 -23.61 -13.49 -21.88
C LEU A 250 -24.95 -13.15 -22.55
N GLU A 251 -26.03 -13.10 -21.76
CA GLU A 251 -27.38 -12.81 -22.23
C GLU A 251 -27.64 -11.30 -22.32
N LYS A 252 -27.15 -10.67 -23.39
CA LYS A 252 -27.25 -9.21 -23.62
C LYS A 252 -28.70 -8.70 -23.62
N LYS A 253 -29.63 -9.48 -24.22
CA LYS A 253 -31.07 -9.15 -24.26
C LYS A 253 -31.69 -9.13 -22.86
N ALA A 254 -31.34 -10.07 -21.99
CA ALA A 254 -31.86 -10.13 -20.62
C ALA A 254 -31.30 -9.01 -19.73
N LEU A 255 -30.13 -8.47 -20.09
CA LEU A 255 -29.52 -7.31 -19.48
C LEU A 255 -29.98 -5.98 -20.07
N GLU A 256 -30.81 -6.00 -21.12
CA GLU A 256 -31.28 -4.80 -21.83
C GLU A 256 -30.15 -3.94 -22.41
N ILE A 257 -29.06 -4.60 -22.85
CA ILE A 257 -27.91 -3.94 -23.49
C ILE A 257 -27.69 -4.47 -24.91
N GLU A 258 -27.17 -3.61 -25.79
CA GLU A 258 -26.71 -4.04 -27.12
C GLU A 258 -25.37 -4.79 -27.02
N ASP A 259 -24.41 -4.20 -26.30
CA ASP A 259 -23.11 -4.78 -26.00
C ASP A 259 -22.50 -4.18 -24.73
N LEU A 260 -21.42 -4.79 -24.23
CA LEU A 260 -20.60 -4.20 -23.18
C LEU A 260 -19.85 -2.98 -23.72
N TYR A 261 -19.68 -1.95 -22.88
CA TYR A 261 -18.84 -0.81 -23.21
C TYR A 261 -17.38 -1.23 -23.39
N SER A 262 -16.64 -0.52 -24.25
CA SER A 262 -15.21 -0.77 -24.49
C SER A 262 -14.40 -0.72 -23.18
N SER A 263 -14.73 0.21 -22.27
CA SER A 263 -14.13 0.30 -20.94
C SER A 263 -14.33 -0.96 -20.10
N GLN A 264 -15.51 -1.57 -20.14
CA GLN A 264 -15.81 -2.82 -19.42
C GLN A 264 -15.03 -4.00 -20.01
N LYS A 265 -14.94 -4.07 -21.35
CA LYS A 265 -14.15 -5.11 -22.03
C LYS A 265 -12.66 -4.98 -21.73
N ASN A 266 -12.13 -3.76 -21.75
CA ASN A 266 -10.72 -3.48 -21.44
C ASN A 266 -10.40 -3.81 -19.98
N ALA A 267 -11.26 -3.42 -19.04
CA ALA A 267 -11.11 -3.75 -17.63
C ALA A 267 -11.19 -5.27 -17.39
N ALA A 268 -12.13 -5.98 -18.05
CA ALA A 268 -12.21 -7.44 -17.98
C ALA A 268 -10.93 -8.09 -18.53
N TRP A 269 -10.43 -7.63 -19.69
CA TRP A 269 -9.19 -8.13 -20.27
C TRP A 269 -7.98 -7.93 -19.34
N ARG A 270 -7.89 -6.75 -18.70
CA ARG A 270 -6.86 -6.48 -17.70
C ARG A 270 -6.91 -7.47 -16.53
N ILE A 271 -8.10 -7.68 -15.96
CA ILE A 271 -8.28 -8.61 -14.85
C ILE A 271 -7.89 -10.04 -15.26
N ILE A 272 -8.28 -10.47 -16.46
CA ILE A 272 -7.95 -11.79 -17.03
C ILE A 272 -6.44 -11.95 -17.14
N GLN A 273 -5.76 -10.97 -17.74
CA GLN A 273 -4.33 -11.03 -18.00
C GLN A 273 -3.48 -10.97 -16.74
N ASN A 274 -3.85 -10.12 -15.79
CA ASN A 274 -3.06 -9.88 -14.58
C ASN A 274 -3.48 -10.75 -13.39
N ARG A 275 -4.52 -11.58 -13.53
CA ARG A 275 -5.13 -12.33 -12.42
C ARG A 275 -5.53 -11.42 -11.26
N GLY A 276 -5.95 -10.19 -11.55
CA GLY A 276 -6.26 -9.18 -10.55
C GLY A 276 -6.08 -7.77 -11.08
N ALA A 277 -6.68 -6.79 -10.39
CA ALA A 277 -6.53 -5.38 -10.70
C ALA A 277 -7.19 -4.53 -9.60
N LEU A 278 -6.87 -3.24 -9.56
CA LEU A 278 -7.71 -2.22 -8.95
C LEU A 278 -8.58 -1.57 -10.04
N ILE A 279 -9.89 -1.73 -9.95
CA ILE A 279 -10.85 -1.09 -10.85
C ILE A 279 -11.35 0.19 -10.18
N ASP A 280 -10.69 1.29 -10.53
CA ASP A 280 -10.95 2.65 -10.04
C ASP A 280 -11.88 3.39 -11.02
N HIS A 281 -13.10 2.87 -11.10
CA HIS A 281 -14.14 3.42 -11.97
C HIS A 281 -15.10 4.24 -11.13
N GLU A 282 -15.50 5.40 -11.64
CA GLU A 282 -16.53 6.23 -11.01
C GLU A 282 -17.84 5.45 -10.75
N VAL A 283 -18.65 5.90 -9.80
CA VAL A 283 -19.95 5.30 -9.53
C VAL A 283 -20.86 5.44 -10.77
N GLY A 284 -21.53 4.34 -11.13
CA GLY A 284 -22.40 4.28 -12.31
C GLY A 284 -21.75 3.77 -13.60
N LEU A 285 -20.43 3.56 -13.65
CA LEU A 285 -19.74 3.05 -14.86
C LEU A 285 -19.85 1.54 -15.10
N GLY A 286 -20.82 0.87 -14.46
CA GLY A 286 -21.09 -0.55 -14.69
C GLY A 286 -20.07 -1.52 -14.06
N LYS A 287 -19.39 -1.14 -12.97
CA LYS A 287 -18.45 -1.99 -12.21
C LYS A 287 -19.00 -3.39 -11.89
N THR A 288 -20.26 -3.46 -11.50
CA THR A 288 -20.94 -4.73 -11.18
C THR A 288 -20.95 -5.69 -12.37
N LEU A 289 -21.26 -5.19 -13.56
CA LEU A 289 -21.28 -6.02 -14.77
C LEU A 289 -19.85 -6.42 -15.17
N THR A 290 -18.88 -5.49 -15.10
CA THR A 290 -17.45 -5.77 -15.31
C THR A 290 -16.96 -6.91 -14.42
N MET A 291 -17.31 -6.87 -13.13
CA MET A 291 -16.96 -7.92 -12.16
C MET A 291 -17.55 -9.28 -12.54
N ILE A 292 -18.84 -9.32 -12.90
CA ILE A 292 -19.54 -10.56 -13.28
C ILE A 292 -18.94 -11.16 -14.56
N VAL A 293 -18.74 -10.34 -15.59
CA VAL A 293 -18.21 -10.84 -16.88
C VAL A 293 -16.75 -11.26 -16.76
N ALA A 294 -15.93 -10.54 -15.98
CA ALA A 294 -14.55 -10.93 -15.71
C ALA A 294 -14.49 -12.27 -14.95
N ALA A 295 -15.30 -12.44 -13.90
CA ALA A 295 -15.33 -13.69 -13.12
C ALA A 295 -15.71 -14.89 -14.00
N ASN A 296 -16.75 -14.75 -14.81
CA ASN A 296 -17.20 -15.83 -15.70
C ASN A 296 -16.16 -16.15 -16.78
N GLU A 297 -15.54 -15.11 -17.37
CA GLU A 297 -14.59 -15.29 -18.46
C GLU A 297 -13.25 -15.87 -17.97
N MET A 298 -12.74 -15.42 -16.81
CA MET A 298 -11.58 -16.04 -16.18
C MET A 298 -11.82 -17.52 -15.88
N LYS A 299 -13.05 -17.88 -15.48
CA LYS A 299 -13.41 -19.28 -15.23
C LYS A 299 -13.48 -20.09 -16.52
N ARG A 300 -14.09 -19.54 -17.57
CA ARG A 300 -14.18 -20.19 -18.89
C ARG A 300 -12.80 -20.46 -19.49
N LEU A 301 -11.86 -19.52 -19.31
CA LEU A 301 -10.47 -19.63 -19.75
C LEU A 301 -9.61 -20.55 -18.87
N GLY A 302 -10.14 -21.07 -17.75
CA GLY A 302 -9.40 -21.93 -16.83
C GLY A 302 -8.35 -21.20 -15.98
N ILE A 303 -8.39 -19.86 -15.95
CA ILE A 303 -7.49 -19.05 -15.13
C ILE A 303 -7.85 -19.23 -13.64
N ILE A 304 -9.16 -19.28 -13.36
CA ILE A 304 -9.71 -19.49 -12.02
C ILE A 304 -10.74 -20.62 -12.06
N HIS A 305 -11.03 -21.22 -10.91
CA HIS A 305 -11.94 -22.36 -10.79
C HIS A 305 -13.17 -22.04 -9.93
N LYS A 306 -12.99 -21.25 -8.87
CA LYS A 306 -14.02 -20.95 -7.88
C LYS A 306 -13.82 -19.51 -7.34
N PRO A 307 -14.26 -18.48 -8.08
CA PRO A 307 -14.22 -17.11 -7.60
C PRO A 307 -15.23 -16.85 -6.47
N ALA A 308 -14.92 -15.87 -5.63
CA ALA A 308 -15.88 -15.25 -4.73
C ALA A 308 -15.97 -13.74 -4.96
N ILE A 309 -17.20 -13.23 -4.99
CA ILE A 309 -17.56 -11.81 -5.05
C ILE A 309 -17.98 -11.37 -3.65
N LEU A 310 -17.26 -10.40 -3.09
CA LEU A 310 -17.49 -9.83 -1.78
C LEU A 310 -18.15 -8.46 -1.92
N VAL A 311 -19.29 -8.28 -1.25
CA VAL A 311 -20.16 -7.10 -1.46
C VAL A 311 -20.71 -6.55 -0.15
N LEU A 312 -21.32 -5.36 -0.23
CA LEU A 312 -22.13 -4.84 0.88
C LEU A 312 -23.40 -5.67 1.05
N ASN A 313 -23.88 -5.77 2.30
CA ASN A 313 -25.06 -6.56 2.66
C ASN A 313 -26.30 -6.17 1.83
N ALA A 314 -26.54 -4.88 1.63
CA ALA A 314 -27.65 -4.36 0.83
C ALA A 314 -27.60 -4.80 -0.65
N ASN A 315 -26.41 -5.13 -1.17
CA ASN A 315 -26.18 -5.35 -2.61
C ASN A 315 -26.19 -6.84 -3.01
N VAL A 316 -26.17 -7.79 -2.06
CA VAL A 316 -26.07 -9.24 -2.35
C VAL A 316 -27.15 -9.70 -3.31
N ASN A 317 -28.42 -9.40 -2.99
CA ASN A 317 -29.56 -9.84 -3.79
C ASN A 317 -29.54 -9.21 -5.19
N GLN A 318 -29.18 -7.94 -5.29
CA GLN A 318 -29.08 -7.23 -6.56
C GLN A 318 -27.99 -7.85 -7.44
N ILE A 319 -26.80 -8.07 -6.90
CA ILE A 319 -25.67 -8.63 -7.65
C ILE A 319 -25.94 -10.08 -8.06
N ALA A 320 -26.53 -10.89 -7.17
CA ALA A 320 -26.94 -12.26 -7.50
C ALA A 320 -28.01 -12.29 -8.61
N ALA A 321 -28.98 -11.37 -8.58
CA ALA A 321 -29.98 -11.26 -9.63
C ALA A 321 -29.35 -10.83 -10.97
N THR A 322 -28.46 -9.83 -10.96
CA THR A 322 -27.72 -9.40 -12.15
C THR A 322 -26.86 -10.53 -12.72
N TYR A 323 -26.18 -11.31 -11.87
CA TYR A 323 -25.37 -12.45 -12.31
C TYR A 323 -26.26 -13.50 -13.01
N LYS A 324 -27.39 -13.88 -12.40
CA LYS A 324 -28.34 -14.83 -13.02
C LYS A 324 -28.93 -14.32 -14.33
N LYS A 325 -29.18 -13.01 -14.44
CA LYS A 325 -29.63 -12.40 -15.71
C LYS A 325 -28.52 -12.45 -16.77
N ALA A 326 -27.28 -12.14 -16.39
CA ALA A 326 -26.14 -12.13 -17.30
C ALA A 326 -25.76 -13.54 -17.79
N TYR A 327 -25.77 -14.52 -16.90
CA TYR A 327 -25.39 -15.91 -17.18
C TYR A 327 -26.38 -16.87 -16.51
N PRO A 328 -27.52 -17.19 -17.14
CA PRO A 328 -28.58 -18.02 -16.54
C PRO A 328 -28.15 -19.45 -16.18
N ASN A 329 -27.15 -19.98 -16.89
CA ASN A 329 -26.64 -21.34 -16.68
C ASN A 329 -25.58 -21.42 -15.57
N ALA A 330 -25.12 -20.29 -15.03
CA ALA A 330 -24.09 -20.26 -13.99
C ALA A 330 -24.64 -20.74 -12.64
N ARG A 331 -23.93 -21.67 -12.02
CA ARG A 331 -24.19 -22.16 -10.66
C ARG A 331 -23.63 -21.17 -9.66
N ILE A 332 -24.49 -20.28 -9.16
CA ILE A 332 -24.10 -19.29 -8.14
C ILE A 332 -24.61 -19.67 -6.75
N LEU A 333 -23.77 -19.43 -5.74
CA LEU A 333 -24.12 -19.54 -4.32
C LEU A 333 -24.16 -18.14 -3.70
N ALA A 334 -25.33 -17.73 -3.21
CA ALA A 334 -25.52 -16.43 -2.56
C ALA A 334 -26.33 -16.61 -1.25
N PRO A 335 -25.66 -16.90 -0.12
CA PRO A 335 -26.32 -17.15 1.16
C PRO A 335 -26.88 -15.86 1.75
N GLY A 336 -28.12 -15.92 2.25
CA GLY A 336 -28.74 -14.81 2.98
C GLY A 336 -28.22 -14.67 4.40
N GLU A 337 -28.68 -13.65 5.13
CA GLU A 337 -28.31 -13.46 6.54
C GLU A 337 -28.71 -14.66 7.42
N ASN A 338 -29.88 -15.24 7.15
CA ASN A 338 -30.43 -16.38 7.91
C ASN A 338 -29.68 -17.71 7.68
N ASP A 339 -28.78 -17.77 6.70
CA ASP A 339 -27.99 -18.95 6.37
C ASP A 339 -26.62 -18.94 7.05
N PHE A 340 -26.24 -17.82 7.67
CA PHE A 340 -24.93 -17.62 8.32
C PHE A 340 -24.96 -17.68 9.85
N THR A 341 -25.99 -18.30 10.44
CA THR A 341 -26.04 -18.60 11.87
C THR A 341 -24.93 -19.60 12.25
N PRO A 342 -24.41 -19.62 13.50
CA PRO A 342 -23.29 -20.49 13.88
C PRO A 342 -23.50 -21.97 13.52
N ALA A 343 -24.72 -22.49 13.68
CA ALA A 343 -25.08 -23.87 13.37
C ALA A 343 -25.12 -24.17 11.85
N LYS A 344 -25.58 -23.21 11.02
CA LYS A 344 -25.69 -23.38 9.57
C LYS A 344 -24.39 -23.04 8.82
N ARG A 345 -23.55 -22.19 9.39
CA ARG A 345 -22.28 -21.75 8.80
C ARG A 345 -21.35 -22.91 8.46
N MET A 346 -21.26 -23.93 9.33
CA MET A 346 -20.44 -25.12 9.06
C MET A 346 -20.95 -25.87 7.83
N ARG A 347 -22.27 -26.07 7.72
CA ARG A 347 -22.88 -26.69 6.54
C ARG A 347 -22.55 -25.89 5.26
N LEU A 348 -22.66 -24.57 5.31
CA LEU A 348 -22.34 -23.70 4.17
C LEU A 348 -20.86 -23.80 3.78
N PHE A 349 -19.94 -23.87 4.75
CA PHE A 349 -18.52 -24.04 4.46
C PHE A 349 -18.23 -25.39 3.78
N HIS A 350 -18.88 -26.47 4.22
CA HIS A 350 -18.81 -27.76 3.54
C HIS A 350 -19.42 -27.71 2.13
N GLU A 351 -20.52 -26.98 1.95
CA GLU A 351 -21.15 -26.78 0.64
C GLU A 351 -20.25 -26.00 -0.32
N ILE A 352 -19.53 -24.98 0.17
CA ILE A 352 -18.51 -24.26 -0.61
C ILE A 352 -17.35 -25.19 -0.97
N LYS A 353 -16.80 -25.94 -0.01
CA LYS A 353 -15.66 -26.84 -0.22
C LYS A 353 -15.97 -27.95 -1.23
N ASN A 354 -17.08 -28.65 -1.04
CA ASN A 354 -17.38 -29.90 -1.74
C ASN A 354 -18.06 -29.70 -3.11
N ASN A 355 -18.49 -28.50 -3.46
CA ASN A 355 -19.13 -28.21 -4.75
C ASN A 355 -18.31 -27.26 -5.62
N ASN A 356 -18.48 -27.44 -6.94
CA ASN A 356 -17.89 -26.57 -7.95
C ASN A 356 -18.89 -25.46 -8.30
N TRP A 357 -18.81 -24.34 -7.58
CA TRP A 357 -19.58 -23.14 -7.85
C TRP A 357 -18.91 -22.30 -8.95
N ASP A 358 -19.72 -21.72 -9.84
CA ASP A 358 -19.27 -20.77 -10.84
C ASP A 358 -18.94 -19.42 -10.25
N CYS A 359 -19.67 -19.01 -9.22
CA CYS A 359 -19.31 -17.90 -8.37
C CYS A 359 -19.99 -18.03 -7.00
N ILE A 360 -19.29 -17.60 -5.96
CA ILE A 360 -19.84 -17.46 -4.61
C ILE A 360 -20.01 -15.97 -4.33
N ILE A 361 -21.15 -15.53 -3.80
CA ILE A 361 -21.40 -14.13 -3.48
C ILE A 361 -21.58 -14.03 -1.96
N LEU A 362 -20.67 -13.34 -1.28
CA LEU A 362 -20.69 -13.19 0.17
C LEU A 362 -20.73 -11.71 0.56
N THR A 363 -21.31 -11.41 1.72
CA THR A 363 -21.10 -10.09 2.32
C THR A 363 -19.69 -9.97 2.88
N HIS A 364 -19.22 -8.74 3.03
CA HIS A 364 -17.98 -8.46 3.75
C HIS A 364 -17.96 -9.06 5.16
N ASP A 365 -19.09 -9.08 5.87
CA ASP A 365 -19.18 -9.58 7.23
C ASP A 365 -19.21 -11.11 7.27
N GLN A 366 -19.86 -11.74 6.29
CA GLN A 366 -19.83 -13.18 6.08
C GLN A 366 -18.40 -13.67 5.81
N PHE A 367 -17.67 -12.98 4.92
CA PHE A 367 -16.26 -13.25 4.67
C PHE A 367 -15.41 -13.10 5.93
N GLY A 368 -15.65 -12.06 6.73
CA GLY A 368 -14.95 -11.86 8.01
C GLY A 368 -15.12 -13.00 9.03
N LYS A 369 -16.14 -13.85 8.86
CA LYS A 369 -16.39 -15.05 9.69
C LYS A 369 -15.72 -16.31 9.16
N ILE A 370 -15.05 -16.26 8.01
CA ILE A 370 -14.29 -17.38 7.45
C ILE A 370 -12.94 -17.49 8.17
N PRO A 371 -12.62 -18.64 8.79
CA PRO A 371 -11.31 -18.87 9.38
C PRO A 371 -10.20 -18.78 8.33
N GLN A 372 -9.11 -18.07 8.65
CA GLN A 372 -7.95 -17.95 7.77
C GLN A 372 -7.00 -19.15 7.97
N SER A 373 -6.20 -19.48 6.96
CA SER A 373 -5.23 -20.58 7.03
C SER A 373 -4.22 -20.29 8.15
N PRO A 374 -4.10 -21.16 9.17
CA PRO A 374 -3.08 -20.99 10.20
C PRO A 374 -1.65 -21.08 9.65
N GLU A 375 -1.44 -21.82 8.57
CA GLU A 375 -0.14 -22.01 7.91
C GLU A 375 0.40 -20.69 7.35
N ILE A 376 -0.46 -19.89 6.72
CA ILE A 376 -0.09 -18.56 6.21
C ILE A 376 0.25 -17.61 7.36
N GLN A 377 -0.53 -17.66 8.45
CA GLN A 377 -0.23 -16.86 9.63
C GLN A 377 1.11 -17.26 10.24
N LYS A 378 1.40 -18.57 10.30
CA LYS A 378 2.69 -19.10 10.74
C LYS A 378 3.82 -18.57 9.84
N GLU A 379 3.67 -18.65 8.53
CA GLU A 379 4.67 -18.18 7.56
C GLU A 379 4.95 -16.68 7.71
N ILE A 380 3.90 -15.85 7.81
CA ILE A 380 4.06 -14.40 8.03
C ILE A 380 4.83 -14.12 9.33
N LEU A 381 4.46 -14.81 10.42
CA LEU A 381 5.14 -14.65 11.70
C LEU A 381 6.58 -15.16 11.66
N GLN A 382 6.85 -16.25 10.92
CA GLN A 382 8.18 -16.82 10.77
C GLN A 382 9.08 -15.87 9.96
N ASN A 383 8.59 -15.31 8.85
CA ASN A 383 9.35 -14.34 8.06
C ASN A 383 9.69 -13.09 8.90
N GLU A 384 8.77 -12.62 9.75
CA GLU A 384 9.05 -11.52 10.68
C GLU A 384 10.10 -11.92 11.73
N LEU A 385 10.06 -13.16 12.22
CA LEU A 385 11.05 -13.69 13.16
C LEU A 385 12.45 -13.76 12.51
N ASP A 386 12.55 -14.30 11.31
CA ASP A 386 13.81 -14.46 10.57
C ASP A 386 14.46 -13.09 10.30
N ASN A 387 13.65 -12.07 9.98
CA ASN A 387 14.14 -10.70 9.83
C ASN A 387 14.70 -10.14 11.15
N ILE A 388 14.04 -10.40 12.29
CA ILE A 388 14.53 -9.98 13.61
C ILE A 388 15.81 -10.73 14.01
N GLU A 389 15.95 -12.00 13.63
CA GLU A 389 17.16 -12.77 13.88
C GLU A 389 18.36 -12.22 13.11
N ARG A 390 18.19 -11.86 11.83
CA ARG A 390 19.24 -11.17 11.05
C ARG A 390 19.66 -9.84 11.67
N ASP A 391 18.69 -9.06 12.15
CA ASP A 391 18.97 -7.80 12.86
C ASP A 391 19.70 -8.03 14.19
N LEU A 392 19.37 -9.09 14.93
CA LEU A 392 20.06 -9.47 16.16
C LEU A 392 21.50 -9.89 15.90
N ASP A 393 21.76 -10.66 14.83
CA ASP A 393 23.11 -11.09 14.47
C ASP A 393 23.95 -9.90 14.03
N THR A 394 23.40 -9.01 13.20
CA THR A 394 24.02 -7.72 12.85
C THR A 394 24.36 -6.92 14.10
N ALA A 395 23.44 -6.82 15.06
CA ALA A 395 23.65 -6.09 16.30
C ALA A 395 24.69 -6.73 17.23
N ARG A 396 24.88 -8.04 17.17
CA ARG A 396 25.91 -8.77 17.94
C ARG A 396 27.29 -8.61 17.33
N ASP A 397 27.38 -8.71 16.00
CA ASP A 397 28.63 -8.60 15.25
C ASP A 397 29.26 -7.21 15.41
N LEU A 398 28.42 -6.18 15.48
CA LEU A 398 28.86 -4.80 15.66
C LEU A 398 29.53 -4.57 17.03
N GLY A 399 29.03 -5.18 18.12
CA GLY A 399 29.64 -5.19 19.46
C GLY A 399 29.85 -3.80 20.10
N GLY A 400 29.69 -3.67 21.43
CA GLY A 400 30.16 -2.49 22.21
C GLY A 400 29.50 -1.11 21.97
N ASP A 401 29.20 -0.72 20.72
CA ASP A 401 28.76 0.61 20.29
C ASP A 401 27.26 0.70 20.00
N ILE A 402 26.57 -0.44 19.86
CA ILE A 402 25.10 -0.47 19.80
C ILE A 402 24.52 -0.42 21.20
N SER A 403 23.56 0.49 21.41
CA SER A 403 22.89 0.59 22.70
C SER A 403 22.28 -0.77 23.09
N LYS A 404 22.63 -1.29 24.27
CA LYS A 404 21.99 -2.47 24.90
C LYS A 404 20.46 -2.45 24.84
N LYS A 405 19.88 -1.26 24.67
CA LYS A 405 18.45 -1.00 24.49
C LYS A 405 17.89 -1.57 23.17
N ILE A 406 18.65 -1.57 22.08
CA ILE A 406 18.20 -2.13 20.78
C ILE A 406 18.24 -3.64 20.81
N LEU A 407 19.36 -4.23 21.27
CA LEU A 407 19.44 -5.67 21.52
C LEU A 407 18.29 -6.14 22.41
N LYS A 408 18.07 -5.45 23.55
CA LYS A 408 16.94 -5.74 24.44
C LYS A 408 15.58 -5.56 23.76
N GLY A 409 15.43 -4.55 22.90
CA GLY A 409 14.20 -4.29 22.15
C GLY A 409 13.90 -5.41 21.14
N LEU A 410 14.89 -5.81 20.36
CA LEU A 410 14.84 -6.93 19.42
C LEU A 410 14.55 -8.25 20.15
N GLU A 411 15.21 -8.52 21.28
CA GLU A 411 14.95 -9.70 22.12
C GLU A 411 13.52 -9.73 22.66
N ILE A 412 12.99 -8.60 23.13
CA ILE A 412 11.59 -8.51 23.58
C ILE A 412 10.64 -8.80 22.41
N ARG A 413 10.89 -8.21 21.23
CA ARG A 413 10.06 -8.42 20.05
C ARG A 413 10.10 -9.88 19.58
N LYS A 414 11.28 -10.48 19.55
CA LYS A 414 11.48 -11.92 19.29
C LYS A 414 10.66 -12.77 20.26
N ASN A 415 10.81 -12.56 21.57
CA ASN A 415 10.08 -13.32 22.58
C ASN A 415 8.55 -13.17 22.45
N ASN A 416 8.06 -11.98 22.09
CA ASN A 416 6.64 -11.75 21.84
C ASN A 416 6.14 -12.51 20.60
N LEU A 417 6.91 -12.49 19.51
CA LEU A 417 6.60 -13.22 18.28
C LEU A 417 6.67 -14.73 18.50
N ASP A 418 7.70 -15.24 19.18
CA ASP A 418 7.80 -16.64 19.60
C ASP A 418 6.60 -17.07 20.45
N GLY A 419 6.15 -16.20 21.37
CA GLY A 419 4.94 -16.45 22.17
C GLY A 419 3.66 -16.54 21.32
N ARG A 420 3.53 -15.65 20.33
CA ARG A 420 2.41 -15.69 19.36
C ARG A 420 2.49 -16.93 18.47
N LEU A 421 3.67 -17.26 17.96
CA LEU A 421 3.92 -18.42 17.11
C LEU A 421 3.63 -19.72 17.86
N LYS A 422 4.07 -19.85 19.12
CA LYS A 422 3.75 -20.99 19.99
C LYS A 422 2.25 -21.11 20.26
N THR A 423 1.57 -20.00 20.54
CA THR A 423 0.11 -19.98 20.70
C THR A 423 -0.58 -20.44 19.42
N LEU A 424 -0.10 -19.96 18.27
CA LEU A 424 -0.65 -20.31 16.96
C LEU A 424 -0.41 -21.79 16.61
N LEU A 425 0.78 -22.32 16.88
CA LEU A 425 1.12 -23.73 16.71
C LEU A 425 0.26 -24.62 17.62
N LYS A 426 0.06 -24.21 18.87
CA LYS A 426 -0.84 -24.90 19.79
C LYS A 426 -2.29 -24.87 19.28
N ASP A 427 -2.75 -23.73 18.79
CA ASP A 427 -4.07 -23.60 18.16
C ASP A 427 -4.21 -24.51 16.93
N ILE A 428 -3.15 -24.68 16.13
CA ILE A 428 -3.12 -25.63 15.01
C ILE A 428 -3.23 -27.07 15.50
N GLU A 429 -2.48 -27.44 16.53
CA GLU A 429 -2.48 -28.79 17.12
C GLU A 429 -3.83 -29.13 17.77
N ASP A 430 -4.37 -28.20 18.57
CA ASP A 430 -5.63 -28.35 19.30
C ASP A 430 -6.86 -28.32 18.35
N LYS A 431 -6.76 -27.64 17.20
CA LYS A 431 -7.84 -27.52 16.18
C LYS A 431 -7.68 -28.44 14.98
N LYS A 432 -6.87 -29.50 15.07
CA LYS A 432 -6.72 -30.51 13.99
C LYS A 432 -8.04 -31.06 13.45
N ASP A 433 -9.13 -31.00 14.23
CA ASP A 433 -10.46 -31.48 13.85
C ASP A 433 -11.57 -30.41 13.75
N SER A 434 -11.27 -29.10 13.84
CA SER A 434 -12.33 -28.08 14.04
C SER A 434 -12.41 -26.95 13.01
N GLY A 435 -12.56 -27.30 11.73
CA GLY A 435 -13.30 -26.47 10.76
C GLY A 435 -12.57 -26.10 9.47
N ILE A 436 -13.37 -25.90 8.41
CA ILE A 436 -12.89 -25.53 7.06
C ILE A 436 -12.34 -24.10 7.07
N ASN A 437 -11.09 -23.93 6.67
CA ASN A 437 -10.45 -22.62 6.50
C ASN A 437 -10.53 -22.09 5.04
N PHE A 438 -10.13 -20.83 4.83
CA PHE A 438 -10.17 -20.17 3.51
C PHE A 438 -9.42 -20.96 2.41
N LYS A 439 -8.23 -21.49 2.71
CA LYS A 439 -7.42 -22.28 1.76
C LYS A 439 -8.15 -23.56 1.36
N GLU A 440 -8.79 -24.23 2.32
CA GLU A 440 -9.56 -25.46 2.10
C GLU A 440 -10.90 -25.27 1.38
N MET A 441 -11.50 -24.07 1.43
CA MET A 441 -12.73 -23.78 0.67
C MET A 441 -12.52 -23.87 -0.85
N GLY A 442 -11.26 -23.77 -1.28
CA GLY A 442 -10.88 -23.82 -2.69
C GLY A 442 -11.26 -22.56 -3.46
N ILE A 443 -11.54 -21.45 -2.76
CA ILE A 443 -11.70 -20.13 -3.40
C ILE A 443 -10.34 -19.72 -3.94
N ASP A 444 -10.30 -19.33 -5.21
CA ASP A 444 -9.04 -19.07 -5.90
C ASP A 444 -8.97 -17.71 -6.61
N HIS A 445 -9.99 -16.87 -6.42
CA HIS A 445 -9.97 -15.45 -6.76
C HIS A 445 -10.99 -14.68 -5.92
N LEU A 446 -10.66 -13.45 -5.52
CA LEU A 446 -11.58 -12.56 -4.81
C LEU A 446 -11.84 -11.31 -5.64
N PHE A 447 -13.11 -11.03 -5.91
CA PHE A 447 -13.57 -9.72 -6.35
C PHE A 447 -14.15 -8.99 -5.14
N VAL A 448 -13.64 -7.82 -4.81
CA VAL A 448 -14.02 -7.05 -3.61
C VAL A 448 -14.66 -5.75 -4.05
N ASP A 449 -16.00 -5.72 -4.06
CA ASP A 449 -16.77 -4.50 -4.29
C ASP A 449 -16.71 -3.59 -3.06
N GLU A 450 -16.64 -2.28 -3.28
CA GLU A 450 -16.38 -1.30 -2.21
C GLU A 450 -15.15 -1.65 -1.37
N SER A 451 -14.05 -1.97 -2.05
CA SER A 451 -12.78 -2.37 -1.44
C SER A 451 -12.21 -1.32 -0.46
N HIS A 452 -12.59 -0.05 -0.60
CA HIS A 452 -12.26 1.02 0.36
C HIS A 452 -12.69 0.69 1.80
N LYS A 453 -13.62 -0.25 2.03
CA LYS A 453 -13.98 -0.74 3.37
C LYS A 453 -12.86 -1.55 4.06
N PHE A 454 -11.83 -1.96 3.32
CA PHE A 454 -10.67 -2.72 3.82
C PHE A 454 -9.38 -1.88 3.89
N LYS A 455 -9.48 -0.56 3.72
CA LYS A 455 -8.34 0.37 3.75
C LYS A 455 -7.69 0.55 5.11
N ASN A 456 -8.39 0.23 6.20
CA ASN A 456 -7.86 0.33 7.57
C ASN A 456 -7.03 -0.91 7.93
N LEU A 457 -5.98 -1.19 7.17
CA LEU A 457 -5.03 -2.28 7.43
C LEU A 457 -3.97 -1.83 8.44
N THR A 458 -3.48 -2.76 9.26
CA THR A 458 -2.42 -2.44 10.22
C THR A 458 -1.11 -2.14 9.50
N PHE A 459 -0.39 -1.13 10.00
CA PHE A 459 0.95 -0.78 9.57
C PHE A 459 1.71 -0.18 10.75
N THR A 460 3.03 -0.27 10.67
CA THR A 460 3.95 0.28 11.67
C THR A 460 4.53 1.58 11.14
N THR A 461 4.67 2.56 12.03
CA THR A 461 5.34 3.84 11.75
C THR A 461 5.95 4.41 13.03
N ARG A 462 7.08 5.11 12.90
CA ARG A 462 7.67 5.95 13.96
C ARG A 462 6.98 7.30 14.10
N HIS A 463 6.21 7.71 13.09
CA HIS A 463 5.57 9.02 13.02
C HIS A 463 4.26 9.07 13.83
N ASP A 464 4.31 8.64 15.10
CA ASP A 464 3.14 8.51 16.00
C ASP A 464 2.41 9.84 16.29
N ARG A 465 3.09 10.96 16.10
CA ARG A 465 2.56 12.33 16.33
C ARG A 465 2.17 13.06 15.05
N VAL A 466 2.43 12.48 13.89
CA VAL A 466 2.05 13.08 12.61
C VAL A 466 0.55 12.86 12.41
N ALA A 467 -0.18 13.95 12.19
CA ALA A 467 -1.62 13.88 12.01
C ALA A 467 -1.97 13.34 10.61
N GLY A 468 -3.11 12.63 10.51
CA GLY A 468 -3.67 12.20 9.23
C GLY A 468 -3.15 10.85 8.70
N ILE A 469 -2.36 10.09 9.47
CA ILE A 469 -1.88 8.74 9.07
C ILE A 469 -2.92 7.64 9.37
N GLY A 470 -4.02 7.97 10.07
CA GLY A 470 -5.08 7.01 10.40
C GLY A 470 -4.73 6.12 11.60
N ASN A 471 -5.45 5.00 11.76
CA ASN A 471 -5.26 4.09 12.89
C ASN A 471 -4.25 2.98 12.57
N MET A 472 -3.07 3.03 13.19
CA MET A 472 -1.97 2.05 13.00
C MET A 472 -2.34 0.61 13.40
N GLN A 473 -3.23 0.45 14.39
CA GLN A 473 -3.70 -0.89 14.79
C GLN A 473 -4.54 -1.55 13.69
N GLY A 474 -5.07 -0.76 12.75
CA GLY A 474 -5.94 -1.23 11.69
C GLY A 474 -7.25 -1.83 12.23
N SER A 475 -7.88 -2.65 11.39
CA SER A 475 -9.10 -3.37 11.72
C SER A 475 -8.90 -4.87 11.49
N GLN A 476 -9.54 -5.70 12.32
CA GLN A 476 -9.50 -7.16 12.14
C GLN A 476 -10.03 -7.57 10.76
N LYS A 477 -11.01 -6.82 10.23
CA LYS A 477 -11.57 -7.03 8.89
C LYS A 477 -10.51 -6.87 7.79
N ALA A 478 -9.71 -5.82 7.84
CA ALA A 478 -8.61 -5.59 6.90
C ALA A 478 -7.51 -6.65 7.05
N LEU A 479 -7.16 -7.02 8.29
CA LEU A 479 -6.19 -8.08 8.55
C LEU A 479 -6.64 -9.44 7.98
N ASN A 480 -7.92 -9.80 8.16
CA ASN A 480 -8.49 -11.01 7.57
C ASN A 480 -8.41 -10.99 6.04
N MET A 481 -8.66 -9.84 5.41
CA MET A 481 -8.47 -9.67 3.97
C MET A 481 -7.01 -9.90 3.56
N LEU A 482 -6.06 -9.33 4.32
CA LEU A 482 -4.63 -9.49 4.02
C LEU A 482 -4.22 -10.96 4.04
N PHE A 483 -4.68 -11.75 5.02
CA PHE A 483 -4.39 -13.18 5.06
C PHE A 483 -4.94 -13.94 3.85
N ALA A 484 -6.17 -13.64 3.42
CA ALA A 484 -6.73 -14.25 2.23
C ALA A 484 -5.96 -13.86 0.96
N VAL A 485 -5.59 -12.58 0.83
CA VAL A 485 -4.77 -12.08 -0.28
C VAL A 485 -3.41 -12.79 -0.29
N ARG A 486 -2.72 -12.88 0.85
CA ARG A 486 -1.43 -13.59 0.98
C ARG A 486 -1.56 -15.08 0.66
N THR A 487 -2.66 -15.73 1.06
CA THR A 487 -2.94 -17.13 0.70
C THR A 487 -2.99 -17.32 -0.82
N LEU A 488 -3.59 -16.38 -1.54
CA LEU A 488 -3.69 -16.43 -3.00
C LEU A 488 -2.35 -16.08 -3.67
N GLN A 489 -1.65 -15.07 -3.16
CA GLN A 489 -0.33 -14.67 -3.66
C GLN A 489 0.71 -15.78 -3.51
N GLU A 490 0.74 -16.49 -2.37
CA GLU A 490 1.58 -17.67 -2.17
C GLU A 490 1.22 -18.77 -3.19
N LYS A 491 -0.08 -19.05 -3.35
CA LYS A 491 -0.55 -20.12 -4.25
C LYS A 491 -0.19 -19.89 -5.72
N PHE A 492 -0.24 -18.65 -6.18
CA PHE A 492 -0.04 -18.30 -7.59
C PHE A 492 1.30 -17.63 -7.89
N ASP A 493 2.14 -17.45 -6.87
CA ASP A 493 3.43 -16.78 -6.96
C ASP A 493 3.37 -15.39 -7.63
N SER A 494 2.28 -14.65 -7.41
CA SER A 494 1.99 -13.36 -8.07
C SER A 494 1.60 -12.28 -7.06
N ASP A 495 1.93 -11.03 -7.36
CA ASP A 495 1.49 -9.86 -6.60
C ASP A 495 -0.02 -9.63 -6.76
N LEU A 496 -0.51 -9.63 -8.01
CA LEU A 496 -1.94 -9.50 -8.31
C LEU A 496 -2.60 -10.88 -8.31
N CYS A 497 -3.50 -11.09 -7.35
CA CYS A 497 -4.30 -12.32 -7.20
C CYS A 497 -5.75 -12.04 -6.76
N VAL A 498 -6.10 -10.76 -6.62
CA VAL A 498 -7.43 -10.30 -6.22
C VAL A 498 -7.81 -9.07 -7.05
N THR A 499 -9.10 -8.87 -7.23
CA THR A 499 -9.64 -7.69 -7.91
C THR A 499 -10.34 -6.80 -6.91
N PHE A 500 -9.79 -5.61 -6.67
CA PHE A 500 -10.43 -4.57 -5.86
C PHE A 500 -11.25 -3.67 -6.76
N LEU A 501 -12.48 -3.35 -6.36
CA LEU A 501 -13.34 -2.43 -7.08
C LEU A 501 -13.81 -1.33 -6.13
N SER A 502 -13.55 -0.08 -6.49
CA SER A 502 -14.10 1.08 -5.78
C SER A 502 -14.06 2.31 -6.66
N GLY A 503 -14.99 3.25 -6.46
CA GLY A 503 -14.90 4.58 -7.11
C GLY A 503 -14.10 5.60 -6.32
N THR A 504 -13.64 5.24 -5.12
CA THR A 504 -12.86 6.09 -4.21
C THR A 504 -11.82 5.26 -3.44
N PRO A 505 -10.93 4.53 -4.15
CA PRO A 505 -9.97 3.63 -3.50
C PRO A 505 -9.03 4.36 -2.54
N ILE A 506 -8.76 5.64 -2.83
CA ILE A 506 -8.02 6.57 -1.98
C ILE A 506 -8.98 7.72 -1.64
N SER A 507 -9.24 7.95 -0.36
CA SER A 507 -10.19 8.97 0.09
C SER A 507 -9.51 10.12 0.83
N ASN A 508 -8.70 9.85 1.86
CA ASN A 508 -8.36 10.87 2.87
C ASN A 508 -6.91 10.85 3.38
N SER A 509 -6.10 9.84 3.06
CA SER A 509 -4.74 9.73 3.61
C SER A 509 -3.77 9.10 2.62
N LEU A 510 -2.55 9.63 2.56
CA LEU A 510 -1.42 9.06 1.82
C LEU A 510 -1.17 7.59 2.20
N THR A 511 -1.44 7.26 3.47
CA THR A 511 -1.37 5.90 4.01
C THR A 511 -2.25 4.92 3.25
N GLU A 512 -3.42 5.36 2.76
CA GLU A 512 -4.33 4.47 2.02
C GLU A 512 -3.69 3.97 0.72
N MET A 513 -2.88 4.81 0.06
CA MET A 513 -2.14 4.42 -1.14
C MET A 513 -1.07 3.37 -0.81
N TYR A 514 -0.27 3.58 0.24
CA TYR A 514 0.69 2.58 0.71
C TYR A 514 -0.01 1.25 1.04
N LEU A 515 -1.16 1.29 1.71
CA LEU A 515 -1.89 0.08 2.09
C LEU A 515 -2.45 -0.68 0.88
N LEU A 516 -2.82 0.01 -0.21
CA LEU A 516 -3.17 -0.64 -1.47
C LEU A 516 -1.99 -1.41 -2.04
N PHE A 517 -0.78 -0.83 -2.04
CA PHE A 517 0.43 -1.54 -2.47
C PHE A 517 0.78 -2.70 -1.54
N LYS A 518 0.58 -2.53 -0.23
CA LYS A 518 0.72 -3.61 0.75
C LYS A 518 -0.20 -4.79 0.45
N TYR A 519 -1.41 -4.56 -0.05
CA TYR A 519 -2.26 -5.64 -0.53
C TYR A 519 -1.76 -6.21 -1.86
N LEU A 520 -1.57 -5.37 -2.87
CA LEU A 520 -1.58 -5.76 -4.27
C LEU A 520 -0.20 -5.84 -4.95
N ARG A 521 0.86 -5.33 -4.32
CA ARG A 521 2.23 -5.28 -4.87
C ARG A 521 3.36 -5.56 -3.86
N PRO A 522 3.26 -6.58 -2.97
CA PRO A 522 4.27 -6.81 -1.95
C PRO A 522 5.67 -7.11 -2.50
N LYS A 523 5.81 -7.97 -3.53
CA LYS A 523 7.11 -8.32 -4.11
C LYS A 523 7.77 -7.13 -4.77
N GLU A 524 6.96 -6.33 -5.47
CA GLU A 524 7.48 -5.15 -6.12
C GLU A 524 7.90 -4.06 -5.12
N MET A 525 7.18 -3.89 -4.00
CA MET A 525 7.66 -3.02 -2.91
C MET A 525 8.98 -3.53 -2.33
N GLU A 526 9.14 -4.84 -2.14
CA GLU A 526 10.39 -5.45 -1.68
C GLU A 526 11.55 -5.20 -2.65
N ARG A 527 11.33 -5.34 -3.96
CA ARG A 527 12.32 -5.00 -5.01
C ARG A 527 12.77 -3.53 -4.93
N GLN A 528 11.86 -2.63 -4.56
CA GLN A 528 12.14 -1.20 -4.37
C GLN A 528 12.75 -0.86 -3.01
N HIS A 529 13.06 -1.86 -2.17
CA HIS A 529 13.53 -1.69 -0.79
C HIS A 529 12.51 -0.96 0.11
N ILE A 530 11.22 -1.17 -0.13
CA ILE A 530 10.10 -0.62 0.64
C ILE A 530 9.44 -1.73 1.46
N GLU A 531 9.89 -1.88 2.71
CA GLU A 531 9.37 -2.93 3.61
C GLU A 531 8.22 -2.47 4.51
N ASN A 532 8.10 -1.15 4.72
CA ASN A 532 7.15 -0.57 5.66
C ASN A 532 6.71 0.85 5.21
N PHE A 533 5.78 1.44 5.97
CA PHE A 533 5.22 2.76 5.65
C PHE A 533 6.28 3.87 5.71
N ASP A 534 7.21 3.82 6.66
CA ASP A 534 8.23 4.86 6.84
C ASP A 534 9.24 4.83 5.67
N GLY A 535 9.62 3.64 5.21
CA GLY A 535 10.42 3.45 3.99
C GLY A 535 9.72 3.97 2.75
N TRP A 536 8.41 3.68 2.60
CA TRP A 536 7.60 4.22 1.50
C TRP A 536 7.49 5.76 1.57
N ALA A 537 7.22 6.29 2.76
CA ALA A 537 7.08 7.72 2.99
C ALA A 537 8.40 8.48 2.76
N ALA A 538 9.54 7.87 3.09
CA ALA A 538 10.86 8.46 2.81
C ALA A 538 11.11 8.66 1.31
N VAL A 539 10.57 7.78 0.46
CA VAL A 539 10.69 7.91 -1.01
C VAL A 539 9.63 8.86 -1.57
N PHE A 540 8.36 8.67 -1.22
CA PHE A 540 7.22 9.27 -1.94
C PHE A 540 6.48 10.38 -1.20
N ALA A 541 6.82 10.71 0.04
CA ALA A 541 6.09 11.71 0.81
C ALA A 541 6.99 12.78 1.42
N ARG A 542 6.48 14.01 1.49
CA ARG A 542 7.11 15.11 2.23
C ARG A 542 6.24 15.54 3.40
N LYS A 543 6.85 15.63 4.59
CA LYS A 543 6.19 16.20 5.77
C LYS A 543 6.14 17.71 5.65
N THR A 544 5.02 18.29 6.06
CA THR A 544 4.87 19.72 6.26
C THR A 544 4.44 19.98 7.69
N THR A 545 4.98 21.05 8.27
CA THR A 545 4.60 21.50 9.60
C THR A 545 3.64 22.67 9.47
N ASP A 546 2.39 22.46 9.88
CA ASP A 546 1.38 23.51 9.95
C ASP A 546 1.24 23.97 11.41
N PHE A 547 1.11 25.28 11.62
CA PHE A 547 0.85 25.86 12.93
C PHE A 547 -0.66 25.99 13.12
N GLU A 548 -1.22 25.26 14.07
CA GLU A 548 -2.64 25.28 14.40
C GLU A 548 -2.86 25.87 15.79
N PHE A 549 -3.95 26.62 15.97
CA PHE A 549 -4.37 27.00 17.31
C PHE A 549 -4.92 25.78 18.05
N SER A 550 -4.38 25.54 19.24
CA SER A 550 -4.93 24.61 20.20
C SER A 550 -6.30 25.10 20.67
N VAL A 551 -7.03 24.22 21.37
CA VAL A 551 -8.30 24.59 22.03
C VAL A 551 -8.09 25.68 23.11
N THR A 552 -6.85 25.87 23.60
CA THR A 552 -6.46 26.94 24.52
C THR A 552 -5.95 28.21 23.81
N ASN A 553 -6.01 28.24 22.46
CA ASN A 553 -5.49 29.29 21.60
C ASN A 553 -3.95 29.45 21.65
N GLU A 554 -3.24 28.38 22.01
CA GLU A 554 -1.78 28.29 21.88
C GLU A 554 -1.42 27.78 20.49
N ILE A 555 -0.34 28.28 19.91
CA ILE A 555 0.10 27.83 18.59
C ILE A 555 0.83 26.49 18.78
N ILE A 556 0.28 25.41 18.21
CA ILE A 556 0.88 24.07 18.20
C ILE A 556 1.31 23.75 16.77
N ALA A 557 2.58 23.40 16.61
CA ALA A 557 3.07 22.81 15.38
C ALA A 557 2.53 21.38 15.23
N LYS A 558 1.85 21.08 14.13
CA LYS A 558 1.46 19.73 13.75
C LYS A 558 2.10 19.35 12.43
N GLU A 559 2.83 18.25 12.45
CA GLU A 559 3.34 17.63 11.25
C GLU A 559 2.24 16.83 10.56
N ARG A 560 2.21 16.90 9.23
CA ARG A 560 1.32 16.12 8.37
C ARG A 560 2.09 15.66 7.13
N PHE A 561 1.84 14.44 6.67
CA PHE A 561 2.20 14.07 5.31
C PHE A 561 1.09 14.62 4.39
N ARG A 562 1.41 15.61 3.55
CA ARG A 562 0.42 16.29 2.69
C ARG A 562 0.72 16.16 1.20
N HIS A 563 2.01 16.11 0.84
CA HIS A 563 2.44 16.14 -0.54
C HIS A 563 3.12 14.84 -0.92
N PHE A 564 2.69 14.28 -2.05
CA PHE A 564 3.48 13.29 -2.76
C PHE A 564 4.65 13.99 -3.47
N ILE A 565 5.79 13.32 -3.49
CA ILE A 565 6.95 13.64 -4.32
C ILE A 565 7.22 12.46 -5.25
N LYS A 566 8.03 12.64 -6.29
CA LYS A 566 8.26 11.60 -7.33
C LYS A 566 6.92 11.09 -7.91
N VAL A 567 6.03 12.05 -8.18
CA VAL A 567 4.64 11.79 -8.60
C VAL A 567 4.56 10.99 -9.90
N PRO A 568 5.39 11.23 -10.94
CA PRO A 568 5.36 10.42 -12.15
C PRO A 568 5.59 8.93 -11.87
N GLU A 569 6.60 8.59 -11.06
CA GLU A 569 6.95 7.22 -10.71
C GLU A 569 5.87 6.58 -9.84
N LEU A 570 5.34 7.32 -8.87
CA LEU A 570 4.23 6.85 -8.03
C LEU A 570 2.95 6.62 -8.86
N ALA A 571 2.67 7.49 -9.82
CA ALA A 571 1.54 7.36 -10.72
C ALA A 571 1.70 6.14 -11.64
N LEU A 572 2.89 5.89 -12.19
CA LEU A 572 3.19 4.65 -12.92
C LEU A 572 3.01 3.43 -12.01
N PHE A 573 3.48 3.50 -10.77
CA PHE A 573 3.36 2.45 -9.79
C PHE A 573 1.89 2.11 -9.46
N TYR A 574 1.04 3.13 -9.34
CA TYR A 574 -0.40 2.97 -9.15
C TYR A 574 -1.11 2.49 -10.41
N ASN A 575 -0.78 3.06 -11.57
CA ASN A 575 -1.42 2.75 -12.85
C ASN A 575 -1.08 1.36 -13.39
N GLU A 576 -0.01 0.73 -12.93
CA GLU A 576 0.33 -0.65 -13.28
C GLU A 576 -0.71 -1.65 -12.72
N ILE A 577 -1.27 -1.37 -11.55
CA ILE A 577 -2.34 -2.18 -10.95
C ILE A 577 -3.75 -1.63 -11.21
N THR A 578 -3.88 -0.34 -11.57
CA THR A 578 -5.18 0.36 -11.62
C THR A 578 -5.70 0.63 -13.02
N ASP A 579 -6.95 0.23 -13.29
CA ASP A 579 -7.75 0.74 -14.40
C ASP A 579 -8.62 1.89 -13.93
N TYR A 580 -8.22 3.12 -14.27
CA TYR A 580 -8.92 4.35 -13.88
C TYR A 580 -9.83 4.86 -14.99
N LYS A 581 -11.11 5.08 -14.67
CA LYS A 581 -12.11 5.64 -15.61
C LYS A 581 -13.09 6.59 -14.90
N THR A 582 -13.36 7.71 -15.54
CA THR A 582 -14.40 8.68 -15.15
C THR A 582 -15.49 8.75 -16.21
N ALA A 583 -16.62 9.40 -15.92
CA ALA A 583 -17.67 9.64 -16.92
C ALA A 583 -17.14 10.33 -18.19
N LYS A 584 -16.19 11.26 -18.04
CA LYS A 584 -15.53 11.95 -19.16
C LYS A 584 -14.68 11.02 -20.02
N HIS A 585 -14.05 10.01 -19.45
CA HIS A 585 -13.21 9.06 -20.21
C HIS A 585 -14.02 8.12 -21.12
N ILE A 586 -15.33 8.03 -20.91
CA ILE A 586 -16.22 7.14 -21.68
C ILE A 586 -17.31 7.93 -22.43
N ASP A 587 -17.16 9.25 -22.51
CA ASP A 587 -18.11 10.17 -23.14
C ASP A 587 -19.56 9.95 -22.68
N LEU A 588 -19.75 9.65 -21.39
CA LEU A 588 -21.08 9.44 -20.83
C LEU A 588 -21.76 10.81 -20.62
N ASP A 589 -22.91 10.98 -21.27
CA ASP A 589 -23.73 12.18 -21.13
C ASP A 589 -24.30 12.27 -19.69
N LYS A 590 -23.62 13.04 -18.84
CA LYS A 590 -24.05 13.41 -17.49
C LYS A 590 -24.20 14.93 -17.41
N PRO A 591 -25.24 15.45 -16.74
CA PRO A 591 -25.38 16.88 -16.51
C PRO A 591 -24.21 17.42 -15.65
N GLU A 592 -23.83 18.68 -15.87
CA GLU A 592 -22.82 19.36 -15.04
C GLU A 592 -23.33 19.56 -13.60
N ILE A 593 -22.44 19.43 -12.63
CA ILE A 593 -22.74 19.64 -11.20
C ILE A 593 -22.54 21.13 -10.88
N GLU A 594 -23.55 21.76 -10.27
CA GLU A 594 -23.45 23.11 -9.69
C GLU A 594 -23.27 23.00 -8.16
N GLU A 595 -22.06 23.25 -7.67
CA GLU A 595 -21.76 23.27 -6.23
C GLU A 595 -21.66 24.72 -5.72
N GLN A 596 -22.46 25.07 -4.71
CA GLN A 596 -22.42 26.38 -4.06
C GLN A 596 -21.96 26.26 -2.60
N LEU A 597 -20.80 26.84 -2.29
CA LEU A 597 -20.33 26.96 -0.92
C LEU A 597 -20.96 28.19 -0.25
N VAL A 598 -21.86 27.96 0.71
CA VAL A 598 -22.52 29.02 1.47
C VAL A 598 -21.83 29.15 2.83
N ASN A 599 -21.09 30.24 3.04
CA ASN A 599 -20.48 30.54 4.32
C ASN A 599 -21.51 31.26 5.22
N ILE A 600 -21.91 30.61 6.31
CA ILE A 600 -22.88 31.14 7.28
C ILE A 600 -22.11 31.76 8.44
N SER A 601 -22.26 33.07 8.64
CA SER A 601 -21.68 33.75 9.80
C SER A 601 -22.31 33.26 11.10
N PRO A 602 -21.54 33.12 12.19
CA PRO A 602 -22.09 32.75 13.49
C PRO A 602 -23.10 33.78 13.98
N THR A 603 -24.16 33.34 14.66
CA THR A 603 -25.12 34.24 15.31
C THR A 603 -24.46 35.00 16.47
N PRO A 604 -25.07 36.09 16.96
CA PRO A 604 -24.60 36.76 18.17
C PRO A 604 -24.49 35.81 19.38
N GLU A 605 -25.46 34.90 19.59
CA GLU A 605 -25.40 33.93 20.68
C GLU A 605 -24.26 32.92 20.49
N GLN A 606 -24.05 32.43 19.26
CA GLN A 606 -22.92 31.54 18.95
C GLN A 606 -21.58 32.24 19.19
N SER A 607 -21.45 33.52 18.84
CA SER A 607 -20.23 34.30 19.07
C SER A 607 -19.91 34.49 20.56
N GLU A 608 -20.94 34.75 21.36
CA GLU A 608 -20.81 34.82 22.83
C GLU A 608 -20.44 33.44 23.40
N PHE A 609 -21.11 32.39 22.95
CA PHE A 609 -20.86 31.02 23.40
C PHE A 609 -19.46 30.53 23.03
N ILE A 610 -18.92 30.87 21.86
CA ILE A 610 -17.52 30.60 21.48
C ILE A 610 -16.56 31.23 22.49
N THR A 611 -16.82 32.48 22.89
CA THR A 611 -15.99 33.19 23.87
C THR A 611 -16.03 32.51 25.24
N GLN A 612 -17.22 32.12 25.70
CA GLN A 612 -17.41 31.39 26.95
C GLN A 612 -16.75 30.00 26.90
N LEU A 613 -16.85 29.29 25.77
CA LEU A 613 -16.23 28.00 25.54
C LEU A 613 -14.70 28.08 25.60
N MET A 614 -14.10 29.13 25.03
CA MET A 614 -12.67 29.39 25.12
C MET A 614 -12.22 29.64 26.56
N GLN A 615 -12.99 30.42 27.32
CA GLN A 615 -12.70 30.66 28.74
C GLN A 615 -12.85 29.38 29.57
N PHE A 616 -13.86 28.55 29.29
CA PHE A 616 -14.02 27.23 29.90
C PHE A 616 -12.81 26.33 29.63
N ALA A 617 -12.34 26.26 28.38
CA ALA A 617 -11.18 25.46 28.01
C ALA A 617 -9.93 25.86 28.84
N LYS A 618 -9.69 27.17 28.97
CA LYS A 618 -8.55 27.71 29.74
C LYS A 618 -8.68 27.49 31.24
N THR A 619 -9.84 27.80 31.82
CA THR A 619 -10.00 27.90 33.29
C THR A 619 -10.56 26.64 33.94
N GLY A 620 -11.26 25.80 33.18
CA GLY A 620 -12.05 24.69 33.68
C GLY A 620 -13.34 25.07 34.40
N ASN A 621 -13.73 26.35 34.33
CA ASN A 621 -14.98 26.81 34.91
C ASN A 621 -16.18 26.38 34.05
N ALA A 622 -16.76 25.23 34.39
CA ALA A 622 -17.87 24.62 33.67
C ALA A 622 -19.19 25.43 33.72
N THR A 623 -19.32 26.41 34.61
CA THR A 623 -20.52 27.26 34.67
C THR A 623 -20.65 28.14 33.43
N LEU A 624 -19.52 28.47 32.78
CA LEU A 624 -19.47 29.22 31.52
C LEU A 624 -20.14 28.48 30.35
N ILE A 625 -20.33 27.16 30.47
CA ILE A 625 -21.01 26.34 29.46
C ILE A 625 -22.32 25.74 30.01
N GLY A 626 -22.87 26.35 31.06
CA GLY A 626 -24.13 25.92 31.68
C GLY A 626 -24.06 24.58 32.41
N ARG A 627 -22.87 24.16 32.87
CA ARG A 627 -22.68 22.91 33.63
C ARG A 627 -22.32 23.19 35.08
N ALA A 628 -22.59 22.20 35.94
CA ALA A 628 -22.05 22.17 37.29
C ALA A 628 -20.50 22.08 37.26
N PRO A 629 -19.81 22.53 38.33
CA PRO A 629 -18.35 22.41 38.44
C PRO A 629 -17.85 21.00 38.12
N LEU A 630 -16.77 20.90 37.34
CA LEU A 630 -16.25 19.60 36.91
C LEU A 630 -15.74 18.79 38.10
N THR A 631 -15.99 17.48 38.08
CA THR A 631 -15.25 16.54 38.94
C THR A 631 -13.78 16.46 38.50
N SER A 632 -12.89 15.99 39.37
CA SER A 632 -11.47 15.81 39.03
C SER A 632 -11.21 14.85 37.86
N GLN A 633 -12.17 13.96 37.55
CA GLN A 633 -12.10 13.07 36.39
C GLN A 633 -12.58 13.78 35.11
N GLU A 634 -13.65 14.57 35.19
CA GLU A 634 -14.13 15.37 34.06
C GLU A 634 -13.16 16.49 33.70
N ASP A 635 -12.46 17.07 34.67
CA ASP A 635 -11.45 18.10 34.41
C ASP A 635 -10.27 17.57 33.60
N LYS A 636 -9.89 16.30 33.79
CA LYS A 636 -8.91 15.60 32.93
C LYS A 636 -9.43 15.43 31.50
N GLY A 637 -10.74 15.34 31.31
CA GLY A 637 -11.43 15.24 30.02
C GLY A 637 -11.98 16.59 29.50
N ARG A 638 -11.61 17.71 30.10
CA ARG A 638 -12.17 19.04 29.83
C ARG A 638 -12.13 19.44 28.36
N MET A 639 -11.05 19.10 27.66
CA MET A 639 -10.91 19.38 26.23
C MET A 639 -11.94 18.62 25.38
N LEU A 640 -12.22 17.35 25.71
CA LEU A 640 -13.27 16.56 25.03
C LEU A 640 -14.65 17.17 25.24
N ILE A 641 -14.91 17.71 26.43
CA ILE A 641 -16.15 18.41 26.74
C ILE A 641 -16.29 19.67 25.88
N ALA A 642 -15.24 20.50 25.81
CA ALA A 642 -15.22 21.71 24.99
C ALA A 642 -15.47 21.39 23.50
N THR A 643 -14.78 20.39 22.95
CA THR A 643 -14.96 19.97 21.55
C THR A 643 -16.37 19.45 21.28
N ASN A 644 -16.98 18.74 22.23
CA ASN A 644 -18.35 18.24 22.07
C ASN A 644 -19.37 19.38 22.04
N TYR A 645 -19.21 20.39 22.91
CA TYR A 645 -20.09 21.58 22.89
C TYR A 645 -19.87 22.46 21.64
N ALA A 646 -18.64 22.62 21.15
CA ALA A 646 -18.38 23.27 19.87
C ALA A 646 -19.11 22.57 18.71
N LYS A 647 -19.07 21.23 18.67
CA LYS A 647 -19.80 20.44 17.67
C LYS A 647 -21.31 20.60 17.76
N LYS A 648 -21.87 20.67 18.97
CA LYS A 648 -23.31 20.91 19.18
C LYS A 648 -23.71 22.29 18.69
N MET A 649 -22.95 23.32 19.07
CA MET A 649 -23.18 24.70 18.63
C MET A 649 -23.09 24.85 17.11
N ALA A 650 -22.20 24.11 16.44
CA ALA A 650 -22.07 24.17 14.97
C ALA A 650 -23.18 23.41 14.22
N ALA A 651 -23.93 22.53 14.91
CA ALA A 651 -25.05 21.80 14.33
C ALA A 651 -26.40 22.50 14.55
N ASP A 652 -26.43 23.45 15.48
CA ASP A 652 -27.55 24.34 15.82
C ASP A 652 -27.46 25.61 14.95
#